data_AF-A0A4P7PGB4-F1
#
_entry.id   AF-A0A4P7PGB4-F1
#
_cell.length_a   1.000
_cell.length_b   1.000
_cell.length_c   1.000
_cell.angle_alpha   90.00
_cell.angle_beta   90.00
_cell.angle_gamma   90.00
#
_symmetry.space_group_name_H-M   'P 1'
#
loop_
_entity.id
_entity.type
_entity.pdbx_description
1 polymer ?
#
loop_
_entity_poly.entity_id
_entity_poly.type
_entity_poly.pdbx_seq_one_letter_code
_entity_poly.pdbx_strand_id
1 'polypeptide(L)'
;MNRPFLTLLATGLSLIPALAPAETLPLPLTGPAYSAANEAYSAYERKDYDLAIAKAREALRQRADVPRLNTLIELAERDKKLRDQPRRAASSRAAASPGFAAASQGFKAYDREQFGLAAQSARKAIAQAPRRRDYRLLLVDSLERQQHLEDADQAVSDALGTFANDATLLMRRNTIRRQLAVPLATQGYRALEQGNAALAVDRARKAVAWAPEVSANQQLLISALLSAKDYPAAEQAASDALAVDDRHAAPWVLRSYARNRQGKTQAAQDDLNRAQSLAGLSAREVRDLRSALAQSSPPALECQESTYGLTCALSGNTGALAPVSDLQLAYDRVRAGDDGAAHAAFRKADAATPLPSAAAQDAAYNAMRVHEDDEAVAYFKRVIDGQKTAETPMSAQQLFDTRRTVGDVSRAMGLTSTTSYRGSSGLSGAPSTNSSSGSESNDLLQNSTELSWRPLGYRNARFVELYGRITDTLWSKNSDSDTGADALQGALGVRVKPFSSVNIMAALERTFPLGSSNVDGDWLVRLGYGSSIGTDLRVDVPSWWTSQLYAEVGHYINDSRNYFNSEWQVGRSYAIGGTGSRWVTFPHVVAAIDYDSKMKSGSNGDFSSGDAGGIGVGNNVRYWFREDAYNAPRSYVDFSLQYRARVFGEDRAKGVFARLTYSY
;
A
#
# COMPACT_ATOMS: atom_id res chain seq x y z
N MET A 1 -42.91 20.32 -16.97
CA MET A 1 -43.69 19.12 -17.36
C MET A 1 -42.76 18.15 -18.09
N ASN A 2 -43.27 17.00 -18.55
CA ASN A 2 -42.59 16.02 -19.40
C ASN A 2 -41.50 15.15 -18.70
N ARG A 3 -41.99 14.17 -17.92
CA ARG A 3 -41.53 12.77 -18.02
C ARG A 3 -42.01 12.19 -19.39
N PRO A 4 -41.57 10.99 -19.87
CA PRO A 4 -40.56 10.05 -19.35
C PRO A 4 -39.25 10.08 -20.19
N PHE A 5 -38.13 9.37 -19.92
CA PHE A 5 -37.79 8.09 -19.24
C PHE A 5 -37.83 6.83 -20.16
N LEU A 6 -36.87 5.90 -19.96
CA LEU A 6 -36.56 4.67 -20.76
C LEU A 6 -35.90 4.94 -22.15
N THR A 7 -34.96 4.14 -22.73
CA THR A 7 -34.70 2.66 -22.69
C THR A 7 -33.20 2.16 -22.63
N LEU A 8 -32.81 0.86 -22.85
CA LEU A 8 -31.45 0.22 -22.62
C LEU A 8 -30.33 0.71 -23.64
N LEU A 9 -28.99 0.49 -23.59
CA LEU A 9 -27.92 0.32 -22.55
C LEU A 9 -26.41 0.38 -22.97
N ALA A 10 -25.58 -0.67 -22.80
CA ALA A 10 -24.14 -0.58 -22.42
C ALA A 10 -23.12 -0.89 -23.56
N THR A 11 -21.76 -0.95 -23.49
CA THR A 11 -20.66 -0.79 -22.47
C THR A 11 -19.29 -0.81 -23.19
N GLY A 12 -18.30 -0.01 -22.76
CA GLY A 12 -16.91 -0.02 -23.29
C GLY A 12 -15.84 0.20 -22.21
N LEU A 13 -15.00 -0.81 -21.93
CA LEU A 13 -13.79 -0.73 -21.10
C LEU A 13 -12.87 0.36 -21.63
N SER A 14 -12.65 1.40 -20.83
CA SER A 14 -11.29 1.89 -20.68
C SER A 14 -10.47 0.82 -19.95
N LEU A 15 -9.47 0.24 -20.62
CA LEU A 15 -8.51 -0.65 -19.97
C LEU A 15 -7.67 0.22 -19.03
N ILE A 16 -8.01 0.20 -17.75
CA ILE A 16 -7.34 0.98 -16.71
C ILE A 16 -5.85 0.58 -16.72
N PRO A 17 -4.90 1.50 -17.01
CA PRO A 17 -3.50 1.20 -16.77
C PRO A 17 -3.33 0.92 -15.27
N ALA A 18 -2.50 -0.05 -14.91
CA ALA A 18 -2.14 -0.28 -13.52
C ALA A 18 -1.39 0.96 -13.00
N LEU A 19 -2.14 1.94 -12.49
CA LEU A 19 -1.65 2.96 -11.60
C LEU A 19 -1.13 2.23 -10.37
N ALA A 20 0.18 1.96 -10.38
CA ALA A 20 0.88 1.48 -9.22
C ALA A 20 0.55 2.43 -8.06
N PRO A 21 0.14 1.92 -6.88
CA PRO A 21 -0.20 2.79 -5.77
C PRO A 21 1.03 3.62 -5.39
N ALA A 22 0.91 4.94 -5.48
CA ALA A 22 1.89 5.89 -4.94
C ALA A 22 1.79 5.85 -3.40
N GLU A 23 2.38 4.82 -2.82
CA GLU A 23 2.38 4.53 -1.38
C GLU A 23 3.17 5.62 -0.64
N THR A 24 2.45 6.58 -0.05
CA THR A 24 3.02 7.74 0.65
C THR A 24 2.70 7.70 2.13
N LEU A 25 3.60 7.07 2.90
CA LEU A 25 4.03 7.40 4.28
C LEU A 25 5.32 6.57 4.57
N PRO A 26 6.11 6.85 5.62
CA PRO A 26 7.52 7.20 5.43
C PRO A 26 8.51 6.06 5.13
N LEU A 27 9.59 6.47 4.43
CA LEU A 27 10.70 5.68 3.91
C LEU A 27 11.70 5.17 4.99
N PRO A 28 12.59 4.18 4.69
CA PRO A 28 12.73 3.43 3.44
C PRO A 28 12.78 1.90 3.56
N LEU A 29 12.16 1.22 2.59
CA LEU A 29 12.86 0.23 1.77
C LEU A 29 12.38 0.47 0.34
N THR A 30 13.30 0.73 -0.60
CA THR A 30 12.96 1.27 -1.94
C THR A 30 13.72 0.56 -3.06
N GLY A 31 13.26 0.78 -4.30
CA GLY A 31 13.87 0.19 -5.49
C GLY A 31 13.67 -1.33 -5.60
N PRO A 32 14.47 -2.03 -6.41
CA PRO A 32 14.29 -3.46 -6.64
C PRO A 32 14.47 -4.31 -5.38
N ALA A 33 15.19 -3.81 -4.37
CA ALA A 33 15.32 -4.45 -3.06
C ALA A 33 13.98 -4.55 -2.31
N TYR A 34 13.09 -3.56 -2.46
CA TYR A 34 11.72 -3.62 -1.91
C TYR A 34 10.86 -4.64 -2.67
N SER A 35 10.95 -4.64 -4.00
CA SER A 35 10.25 -5.61 -4.85
C SER A 35 10.64 -7.05 -4.50
N ALA A 36 11.94 -7.36 -4.44
CA ALA A 36 12.43 -8.69 -4.07
C ALA A 36 12.11 -9.05 -2.61
N ALA A 37 12.11 -8.09 -1.68
CA ALA A 37 11.70 -8.33 -0.29
C ALA A 37 10.22 -8.68 -0.19
N ASN A 38 9.34 -7.94 -0.87
CA ASN A 38 7.91 -8.19 -0.87
C ASN A 38 7.56 -9.53 -1.56
N GLU A 39 8.20 -9.80 -2.71
CA GLU A 39 8.07 -11.08 -3.43
C GLU A 39 8.51 -12.27 -2.55
N ALA A 40 9.52 -12.09 -1.69
CA ALA A 40 9.96 -13.10 -0.72
C ALA A 40 8.91 -13.38 0.39
N TYR A 41 8.32 -12.33 0.99
CA TYR A 41 7.29 -12.50 2.03
C TYR A 41 6.04 -13.17 1.44
N SER A 42 5.53 -12.70 0.30
CA SER A 42 4.37 -13.33 -0.34
C SER A 42 4.65 -14.74 -0.86
N ALA A 43 5.89 -15.09 -1.21
CA ALA A 43 6.27 -16.47 -1.53
C ALA A 43 6.23 -17.37 -0.28
N TYR A 44 6.71 -16.87 0.87
CA TYR A 44 6.63 -17.56 2.15
C TYR A 44 5.18 -17.82 2.60
N GLU A 45 4.30 -16.83 2.47
CA GLU A 45 2.86 -16.98 2.75
C GLU A 45 2.20 -18.04 1.87
N ARG A 46 2.58 -18.11 0.59
CA ARG A 46 2.15 -19.16 -0.36
C ARG A 46 2.82 -20.53 -0.12
N LYS A 47 3.72 -20.65 0.87
CA LYS A 47 4.53 -21.84 1.18
C LYS A 47 5.49 -22.26 0.06
N ASP A 48 5.77 -21.34 -0.85
CA ASP A 48 6.87 -21.46 -1.83
C ASP A 48 8.17 -20.99 -1.17
N TYR A 49 8.64 -21.83 -0.24
CA TYR A 49 9.81 -21.54 0.57
C TYR A 49 11.10 -21.41 -0.27
N ASP A 50 11.18 -22.10 -1.40
CA ASP A 50 12.31 -22.02 -2.33
C ASP A 50 12.41 -20.64 -2.98
N LEU A 51 11.30 -20.14 -3.51
CA LEU A 51 11.22 -18.77 -4.04
C LEU A 51 11.44 -17.73 -2.93
N ALA A 52 10.89 -17.94 -1.73
CA ALA A 52 11.07 -17.06 -0.58
C ALA A 52 12.56 -16.89 -0.20
N ILE A 53 13.32 -18.00 -0.12
CA ILE A 53 14.76 -17.99 0.14
C ILE A 53 15.51 -17.25 -0.98
N ALA A 54 15.22 -17.58 -2.24
CA ALA A 54 15.88 -16.99 -3.39
C ALA A 54 15.68 -15.46 -3.44
N LYS A 55 14.45 -15.01 -3.16
CA LYS A 55 14.05 -13.60 -3.20
C LYS A 55 14.52 -12.80 -1.99
N ALA A 56 14.52 -13.38 -0.80
CA ALA A 56 15.16 -12.76 0.36
C ALA A 56 16.67 -12.58 0.15
N ARG A 57 17.34 -13.59 -0.44
CA ARG A 57 18.75 -13.49 -0.87
C ARG A 57 18.98 -12.54 -2.05
N GLU A 58 17.97 -12.21 -2.84
CA GLU A 58 18.03 -11.16 -3.88
C GLU A 58 17.95 -9.76 -3.28
N ALA A 59 17.00 -9.53 -2.37
CA ALA A 59 16.90 -8.27 -1.63
C ALA A 59 18.15 -8.01 -0.76
N LEU A 60 18.66 -9.02 -0.04
CA LEU A 60 19.88 -8.89 0.77
C LEU A 60 21.15 -8.63 -0.03
N ARG A 61 21.23 -9.07 -1.30
CA ARG A 61 22.34 -8.72 -2.21
C ARG A 61 22.35 -7.23 -2.57
N GLN A 62 21.22 -6.54 -2.44
CA GLN A 62 21.08 -5.10 -2.71
C GLN A 62 21.06 -4.26 -1.42
N ARG A 63 20.68 -4.86 -0.28
CA ARG A 63 20.57 -4.22 1.04
C ARG A 63 20.82 -5.26 2.15
N ALA A 64 22.09 -5.50 2.46
CA ALA A 64 22.53 -6.55 3.40
C ALA A 64 22.16 -6.24 4.87
N ASP A 65 21.93 -4.97 5.17
CA ASP A 65 21.57 -4.38 6.47
C ASP A 65 20.10 -4.58 6.88
N VAL A 66 19.44 -5.65 6.41
CA VAL A 66 18.01 -5.91 6.64
C VAL A 66 17.79 -7.22 7.42
N PRO A 67 17.92 -7.21 8.77
CA PRO A 67 17.85 -8.42 9.60
C PRO A 67 16.60 -9.27 9.37
N ARG A 68 15.44 -8.63 9.14
CA ARG A 68 14.16 -9.32 8.92
C ARG A 68 14.17 -10.29 7.72
N LEU A 69 15.02 -10.05 6.71
CA LEU A 69 15.15 -10.95 5.55
C LEU A 69 16.03 -12.17 5.85
N ASN A 70 17.03 -12.05 6.74
CA ASN A 70 17.75 -13.22 7.25
C ASN A 70 16.82 -14.13 8.07
N THR A 71 16.00 -13.53 8.94
CA THR A 71 14.95 -14.27 9.68
C THR A 71 13.95 -14.95 8.74
N LEU A 72 13.57 -14.30 7.62
CA LEU A 72 12.69 -14.91 6.61
C LEU A 72 13.35 -16.14 5.94
N ILE A 73 14.65 -16.09 5.66
CA ILE A 73 15.41 -17.25 5.13
C ILE A 73 15.44 -18.39 6.15
N GLU A 74 15.74 -18.13 7.42
CA GLU A 74 15.77 -19.14 8.49
C GLU A 74 14.40 -19.80 8.76
N LEU A 75 13.31 -19.05 8.55
CA LEU A 75 11.95 -19.57 8.62
C LEU A 75 11.63 -20.40 7.37
N ALA A 76 11.96 -19.90 6.18
CA ALA A 76 11.71 -20.61 4.93
C ALA A 76 12.53 -21.91 4.81
N GLU A 77 13.81 -21.93 5.19
CA GLU A 77 14.64 -23.16 5.16
C GLU A 77 14.14 -24.22 6.16
N ARG A 78 13.63 -23.78 7.31
CA ARG A 78 13.00 -24.64 8.33
C ARG A 78 11.70 -25.25 7.83
N ASP A 79 10.80 -24.43 7.29
CA ASP A 79 9.49 -24.89 6.84
C ASP A 79 9.58 -25.67 5.52
N LYS A 80 10.53 -25.32 4.63
CA LYS A 80 10.97 -26.17 3.52
C LYS A 80 11.41 -27.54 4.02
N LYS A 81 12.25 -27.61 5.06
CA LYS A 81 12.70 -28.90 5.61
C LYS A 81 11.54 -29.71 6.20
N LEU A 82 10.51 -29.06 6.76
CA LEU A 82 9.28 -29.73 7.22
C LEU A 82 8.38 -30.20 6.06
N ARG A 83 8.37 -29.48 4.93
CA ARG A 83 7.66 -29.84 3.69
C ARG A 83 8.33 -31.01 2.95
N ASP A 84 9.66 -30.97 2.84
CA ASP A 84 10.47 -31.90 2.04
C ASP A 84 10.89 -33.15 2.84
N GLN A 85 11.00 -33.03 4.17
CA GLN A 85 11.15 -34.15 5.10
C GLN A 85 9.95 -34.17 6.06
N PRO A 86 8.73 -34.43 5.57
CA PRO A 86 7.56 -34.58 6.43
C PRO A 86 7.81 -35.80 7.31
N ARG A 87 8.04 -35.58 8.61
CA ARG A 87 8.20 -36.66 9.59
C ARG A 87 7.02 -37.61 9.42
N ARG A 88 7.31 -38.87 9.05
CA ARG A 88 6.28 -39.91 8.83
C ARG A 88 5.34 -39.95 10.03
N ALA A 89 4.16 -39.36 9.86
CA ALA A 89 3.09 -39.41 10.83
C ALA A 89 2.53 -40.83 10.82
N ALA A 90 3.10 -41.70 11.65
CA ALA A 90 2.48 -42.98 11.97
C ALA A 90 1.03 -42.72 12.41
N SER A 91 0.10 -43.56 11.94
CA SER A 91 -1.34 -43.32 12.02
C SER A 91 -1.92 -43.53 13.43
N SER A 92 -1.50 -42.70 14.39
CA SER A 92 -2.03 -42.68 15.75
C SER A 92 -3.16 -41.65 15.89
N ARG A 93 -4.39 -42.15 15.70
CA ARG A 93 -5.68 -41.59 16.15
C ARG A 93 -5.55 -40.75 17.43
N ALA A 94 -5.61 -39.42 17.29
CA ALA A 94 -5.83 -38.40 18.33
C ALA A 94 -5.42 -38.74 19.79
N ALA A 95 -4.17 -39.17 20.02
CA ALA A 95 -3.56 -39.06 21.33
C ALA A 95 -3.25 -37.58 21.58
N ALA A 96 -4.07 -36.91 22.39
CA ALA A 96 -3.97 -35.47 22.58
C ALA A 96 -2.61 -35.08 23.14
N SER A 97 -1.83 -34.29 22.39
CA SER A 97 -0.67 -33.60 22.95
C SER A 97 -1.13 -32.78 24.15
N PRO A 98 -0.43 -32.81 25.31
CA PRO A 98 -0.83 -32.02 26.47
C PRO A 98 -1.06 -30.55 26.10
N GLY A 99 -2.16 -29.98 26.57
CA GLY A 99 -2.60 -28.61 26.26
C GLY A 99 -3.34 -28.45 24.93
N PHE A 100 -3.32 -29.41 24.01
CA PHE A 100 -3.86 -29.23 22.64
C PHE A 100 -5.35 -28.87 22.59
N ALA A 101 -6.19 -29.51 23.40
CA ALA A 101 -7.63 -29.21 23.44
C ALA A 101 -7.89 -27.77 23.95
N ALA A 102 -7.19 -27.37 25.01
CA ALA A 102 -7.26 -26.00 25.55
C ALA A 102 -6.69 -24.97 24.56
N ALA A 103 -5.59 -25.28 23.88
CA ALA A 103 -5.03 -24.41 22.84
C ALA A 103 -5.98 -24.26 21.65
N SER A 104 -6.62 -25.33 21.18
CA SER A 104 -7.61 -25.27 20.09
C SER A 104 -8.83 -24.44 20.48
N GLN A 105 -9.28 -24.51 21.73
CA GLN A 105 -10.30 -23.58 22.27
C GLN A 105 -9.79 -22.14 22.30
N GLY A 106 -8.53 -21.93 22.71
CA GLY A 106 -7.91 -20.60 22.81
C GLY A 106 -7.77 -19.90 21.46
N PHE A 107 -7.24 -20.60 20.43
CA PHE A 107 -7.18 -20.05 19.07
C PHE A 107 -8.59 -19.73 18.55
N LYS A 108 -9.55 -20.66 18.66
CA LYS A 108 -10.95 -20.40 18.25
C LYS A 108 -11.64 -19.25 19.01
N ALA A 109 -11.20 -18.95 20.24
CA ALA A 109 -11.67 -17.79 20.98
C ALA A 109 -10.99 -16.50 20.49
N TYR A 110 -9.69 -16.55 20.18
CA TYR A 110 -8.94 -15.44 19.60
C TYR A 110 -9.46 -15.06 18.20
N ASP A 111 -9.75 -16.05 17.35
CA ASP A 111 -10.37 -15.90 16.02
C ASP A 111 -11.79 -15.30 16.08
N ARG A 112 -12.40 -15.26 17.26
CA ARG A 112 -13.73 -14.68 17.56
C ARG A 112 -13.64 -13.42 18.42
N GLU A 113 -12.44 -12.85 18.57
CA GLU A 113 -12.14 -11.66 19.38
C GLU A 113 -12.47 -11.82 20.89
N GLN A 114 -12.68 -13.06 21.35
CA GLN A 114 -12.96 -13.40 22.75
C GLN A 114 -11.66 -13.51 23.56
N PHE A 115 -10.84 -12.45 23.53
CA PHE A 115 -9.45 -12.45 24.01
C PHE A 115 -9.30 -12.88 25.49
N GLY A 116 -10.25 -12.55 26.36
CA GLY A 116 -10.24 -13.03 27.75
C GLY A 116 -10.41 -14.55 27.89
N LEU A 117 -11.26 -15.16 27.05
CA LEU A 117 -11.41 -16.62 26.97
C LEU A 117 -10.19 -17.26 26.30
N ALA A 118 -9.60 -16.60 25.30
CA ALA A 118 -8.36 -17.03 24.66
C ALA A 118 -7.20 -17.08 25.66
N ALA A 119 -7.00 -16.03 26.46
CA ALA A 119 -5.99 -15.97 27.51
C ALA A 119 -6.19 -17.05 28.59
N GLN A 120 -7.42 -17.28 29.06
CA GLN A 120 -7.71 -18.36 30.01
C GLN A 120 -7.41 -19.75 29.42
N SER A 121 -7.77 -19.98 28.16
CA SER A 121 -7.55 -21.25 27.47
C SER A 121 -6.05 -21.46 27.16
N ALA A 122 -5.32 -20.40 26.84
CA ALA A 122 -3.87 -20.41 26.67
C ALA A 122 -3.15 -20.72 28.00
N ARG A 123 -3.52 -20.09 29.12
CA ARG A 123 -3.00 -20.43 30.47
C ARG A 123 -3.20 -21.93 30.78
N LYS A 124 -4.38 -22.49 30.51
CA LYS A 124 -4.66 -23.94 30.65
C LYS A 124 -3.79 -24.81 29.73
N ALA A 125 -3.53 -24.37 28.50
CA ALA A 125 -2.66 -25.08 27.56
C ALA A 125 -1.18 -25.06 27.98
N ILE A 126 -0.68 -23.91 28.46
CA ILE A 126 0.69 -23.75 28.98
C ILE A 126 0.89 -24.61 30.23
N ALA A 127 -0.07 -24.67 31.15
CA ALA A 127 0.01 -25.50 32.35
C ALA A 127 0.19 -27.00 32.02
N GLN A 128 -0.43 -27.46 30.93
CA GLN A 128 -0.30 -28.86 30.46
C GLN A 128 0.96 -29.08 29.60
N ALA A 129 1.47 -28.06 28.90
CA ALA A 129 2.69 -28.15 28.09
C ALA A 129 3.57 -26.88 28.18
N PRO A 130 4.31 -26.67 29.29
CA PRO A 130 5.03 -25.41 29.54
C PRO A 130 6.10 -25.05 28.50
N ARG A 131 6.59 -26.04 27.74
CA ARG A 131 7.58 -25.91 26.66
C ARG A 131 6.96 -25.78 25.25
N ARG A 132 5.66 -25.46 25.11
CA ARG A 132 5.04 -25.12 23.82
C ARG A 132 5.02 -23.61 23.62
N ARG A 133 5.90 -23.13 22.73
CA ARG A 133 6.07 -21.71 22.36
C ARG A 133 4.76 -21.08 21.91
N ASP A 134 4.07 -21.75 20.99
CA ASP A 134 2.80 -21.35 20.38
C ASP A 134 1.71 -21.03 21.42
N TYR A 135 1.66 -21.78 22.53
CA TYR A 135 0.67 -21.57 23.58
C TYR A 135 1.00 -20.35 24.46
N ARG A 136 2.29 -20.03 24.63
CA ARG A 136 2.75 -18.81 25.30
C ARG A 136 2.55 -17.57 24.44
N LEU A 137 2.83 -17.66 23.14
CA LEU A 137 2.54 -16.58 22.19
C LEU A 137 1.05 -16.24 22.19
N LEU A 138 0.16 -17.25 22.06
CA LEU A 138 -1.30 -17.04 22.14
C LEU A 138 -1.74 -16.33 23.44
N LEU A 139 -1.11 -16.62 24.59
CA LEU A 139 -1.40 -15.91 25.84
C LEU A 139 -0.99 -14.42 25.74
N VAL A 140 0.22 -14.16 25.27
CA VAL A 140 0.77 -12.79 25.10
C VAL A 140 -0.09 -11.99 24.11
N ASP A 141 -0.36 -12.54 22.92
CA ASP A 141 -1.23 -11.96 21.90
C ASP A 141 -2.62 -11.62 22.48
N SER A 142 -3.19 -12.52 23.28
CA SER A 142 -4.49 -12.31 23.93
C SER A 142 -4.48 -11.20 24.98
N LEU A 143 -3.37 -10.97 25.67
CA LEU A 143 -3.26 -9.96 26.73
C LEU A 143 -3.03 -8.55 26.16
N GLU A 144 -2.17 -8.42 25.13
CA GLU A 144 -2.02 -7.15 24.38
C GLU A 144 -3.34 -6.72 23.72
N ARG A 145 -4.12 -7.66 23.18
CA ARG A 145 -5.46 -7.39 22.62
C ARG A 145 -6.48 -6.92 23.67
N GLN A 146 -6.26 -7.21 24.95
CA GLN A 146 -7.05 -6.67 26.08
C GLN A 146 -6.45 -5.39 26.67
N GLN A 147 -5.32 -4.90 26.14
CA GLN A 147 -4.51 -3.81 26.73
C GLN A 147 -3.97 -4.12 28.14
N HIS A 148 -3.94 -5.40 28.53
CA HIS A 148 -3.31 -5.88 29.76
C HIS A 148 -1.78 -5.99 29.56
N LEU A 149 -1.12 -4.84 29.36
CA LEU A 149 0.29 -4.80 28.96
C LEU A 149 1.26 -5.28 30.05
N GLU A 150 0.94 -5.07 31.34
CA GLU A 150 1.76 -5.57 32.45
C GLU A 150 1.66 -7.11 32.58
N ASP A 151 0.46 -7.69 32.47
CA ASP A 151 0.27 -9.15 32.36
C ASP A 151 1.04 -9.72 31.15
N ALA A 152 1.07 -8.98 30.03
CA ALA A 152 1.74 -9.40 28.81
C ALA A 152 3.28 -9.39 28.96
N ASP A 153 3.87 -8.38 29.60
CA ASP A 153 5.32 -8.36 29.88
C ASP A 153 5.72 -9.50 30.81
N GLN A 154 4.91 -9.80 31.83
CA GLN A 154 5.12 -10.96 32.70
C GLN A 154 5.01 -12.27 31.90
N ALA A 155 3.98 -12.43 31.05
CA ALA A 155 3.80 -13.63 30.23
C ALA A 155 4.94 -13.86 29.22
N VAL A 156 5.51 -12.78 28.65
CA VAL A 156 6.72 -12.87 27.81
C VAL A 156 7.96 -13.17 28.65
N SER A 157 8.09 -12.60 29.85
CA SER A 157 9.22 -12.87 30.75
C SER A 157 9.23 -14.31 31.25
N ASP A 158 8.07 -14.87 31.62
CA ASP A 158 7.88 -16.29 31.92
C ASP A 158 8.22 -17.19 30.73
N ALA A 159 7.90 -16.73 29.50
CA ALA A 159 8.26 -17.43 28.28
C ALA A 159 9.77 -17.42 28.04
N LEU A 160 10.45 -16.29 28.23
CA LEU A 160 11.91 -16.16 28.13
C LEU A 160 12.65 -17.00 29.19
N GLY A 161 12.08 -17.17 30.39
CA GLY A 161 12.59 -18.12 31.39
C GLY A 161 12.53 -19.59 30.95
N THR A 162 11.75 -19.91 29.91
CA THR A 162 11.69 -21.25 29.27
C THR A 162 12.43 -21.30 27.93
N PHE A 163 12.49 -20.18 27.22
CA PHE A 163 13.05 -20.00 25.88
C PHE A 163 14.10 -18.87 25.92
N ALA A 164 15.19 -19.12 26.63
CA ALA A 164 16.27 -18.16 26.78
C ALA A 164 16.81 -17.72 25.40
N ASN A 165 17.01 -16.42 25.23
CA ASN A 165 17.51 -15.78 24.01
C ASN A 165 16.62 -15.95 22.75
N ASP A 166 15.35 -16.32 22.88
CA ASP A 166 14.40 -16.29 21.75
C ASP A 166 14.19 -14.85 21.26
N ALA A 167 14.70 -14.55 20.06
CA ALA A 167 14.69 -13.21 19.49
C ALA A 167 13.29 -12.65 19.26
N THR A 168 12.27 -13.49 18.99
CA THR A 168 10.89 -13.00 18.84
C THR A 168 10.30 -12.61 20.18
N LEU A 169 10.54 -13.40 21.24
CA LEU A 169 10.07 -13.10 22.59
C LEU A 169 10.80 -11.87 23.15
N LEU A 170 12.12 -11.74 22.94
CA LEU A 170 12.88 -10.54 23.31
C LEU A 170 12.33 -9.28 22.62
N MET A 171 12.10 -9.35 21.30
CA MET A 171 11.52 -8.24 20.54
C MET A 171 10.10 -7.90 21.04
N ARG A 172 9.25 -8.90 21.25
CA ARG A 172 7.87 -8.69 21.73
C ARG A 172 7.85 -8.04 23.11
N ARG A 173 8.72 -8.47 24.03
CA ARG A 173 8.89 -7.85 25.35
C ARG A 173 9.24 -6.37 25.23
N ASN A 174 10.24 -6.04 24.41
CA ASN A 174 10.69 -4.66 24.23
C ASN A 174 9.57 -3.78 23.63
N THR A 175 8.75 -4.30 22.72
CA THR A 175 7.56 -3.60 22.18
C THR A 175 6.53 -3.30 23.28
N ILE A 176 6.17 -4.29 24.11
CA ILE A 176 5.22 -4.12 25.23
C ILE A 176 5.75 -3.09 26.24
N ARG A 177 7.05 -3.19 26.60
CA ARG A 177 7.69 -2.25 27.53
C ARG A 177 7.73 -0.82 27.01
N ARG A 178 7.91 -0.61 25.70
CA ARG A 178 7.79 0.72 25.08
C ARG A 178 6.37 1.27 25.18
N GLN A 179 5.35 0.45 24.96
CA GLN A 179 3.95 0.85 25.13
C GLN A 179 3.64 1.24 26.59
N LEU A 180 4.20 0.53 27.58
CA LEU A 180 4.12 0.89 29.00
C LEU A 180 4.87 2.19 29.32
N ALA A 181 6.03 2.43 28.69
CA ALA A 181 6.85 3.62 28.94
C ALA A 181 6.25 4.91 28.36
N VAL A 182 5.60 4.88 27.19
CA VAL A 182 5.05 6.08 26.50
C VAL A 182 4.12 6.93 27.39
N PRO A 183 3.05 6.41 28.02
CA PRO A 183 2.15 7.25 28.82
C PRO A 183 2.84 7.83 30.07
N LEU A 184 3.88 7.17 30.59
CA LEU A 184 4.71 7.69 31.67
C LEU A 184 5.63 8.82 31.17
N ALA A 185 6.25 8.66 30.00
CA ALA A 185 7.06 9.69 29.37
C ALA A 185 6.22 10.95 29.08
N THR A 186 5.07 10.82 28.43
CA THR A 186 4.15 11.94 28.15
C THR A 186 3.69 12.66 29.43
N GLN A 187 3.46 11.93 30.54
CA GLN A 187 3.19 12.56 31.85
C GLN A 187 4.39 13.32 32.41
N GLY A 188 5.61 12.80 32.23
CA GLY A 188 6.85 13.45 32.66
C GLY A 188 7.15 14.74 31.89
N TYR A 189 6.92 14.77 30.57
CA TYR A 189 7.08 15.97 29.75
C TYR A 189 6.08 17.07 30.14
N ARG A 190 4.79 16.74 30.27
CA ARG A 190 3.78 17.71 30.75
C ARG A 190 4.10 18.25 32.15
N ALA A 191 4.66 17.41 33.03
CA ALA A 191 5.12 17.85 34.34
C ALA A 191 6.34 18.79 34.26
N LEU A 192 7.27 18.58 33.31
CA LEU A 192 8.37 19.52 33.02
C LEU A 192 7.86 20.87 32.51
N GLU A 193 6.95 20.87 31.54
CA GLU A 193 6.32 22.09 30.98
C GLU A 193 5.60 22.92 32.06
N GLN A 194 4.95 22.24 33.00
CA GLN A 194 4.25 22.84 34.14
C GLN A 194 5.19 23.22 35.31
N GLY A 195 6.51 23.04 35.17
CA GLY A 195 7.48 23.30 36.24
C GLY A 195 7.44 22.34 37.43
N ASN A 196 6.62 21.28 37.37
CA ASN A 196 6.48 20.28 38.42
C ASN A 196 7.59 19.21 38.31
N ALA A 197 8.82 19.63 38.62
CA ALA A 197 10.01 18.79 38.49
C ALA A 197 9.94 17.50 39.34
N ALA A 198 9.28 17.52 40.50
CA ALA A 198 9.13 16.34 41.35
C ALA A 198 8.28 15.25 40.67
N LEU A 199 7.13 15.63 40.07
CA LEU A 199 6.31 14.71 39.28
C LEU A 199 7.04 14.26 38.01
N ALA A 200 7.79 15.16 37.36
CA ALA A 200 8.58 14.83 36.19
C ALA A 200 9.61 13.73 36.49
N VAL A 201 10.37 13.83 37.59
CA VAL A 201 11.37 12.83 37.99
C VAL A 201 10.72 11.48 38.31
N ASP A 202 9.58 11.45 39.01
CA ASP A 202 8.83 10.21 39.27
C ASP A 202 8.44 9.47 37.99
N ARG A 203 7.85 10.20 37.04
CA ARG A 203 7.36 9.64 35.78
C ARG A 203 8.49 9.25 34.83
N ALA A 204 9.56 10.05 34.78
CA ALA A 204 10.76 9.76 34.01
C ALA A 204 11.47 8.48 34.48
N ARG A 205 11.67 8.32 35.79
CA ARG A 205 12.27 7.10 36.37
C ARG A 205 11.46 5.85 36.01
N LYS A 206 10.13 5.93 36.02
CA LYS A 206 9.24 4.82 35.63
C LYS A 206 9.28 4.53 34.12
N ALA A 207 9.36 5.54 33.27
CA ALA A 207 9.53 5.36 31.82
C ALA A 207 10.86 4.68 31.47
N VAL A 208 11.97 5.12 32.10
CA VAL A 208 13.30 4.51 31.97
C VAL A 208 13.33 3.07 32.51
N ALA A 209 12.65 2.79 33.63
CA ALA A 209 12.60 1.43 34.19
C ALA A 209 11.93 0.41 33.26
N TRP A 210 10.95 0.85 32.46
CA TRP A 210 10.33 0.01 31.43
C TRP A 210 11.19 -0.11 30.17
N ALA A 211 11.55 1.02 29.55
CA ALA A 211 12.28 1.07 28.27
C ALA A 211 13.52 1.98 28.37
N PRO A 212 14.64 1.48 28.94
CA PRO A 212 15.87 2.25 29.15
C PRO A 212 16.68 2.46 27.86
N GLU A 213 16.40 1.70 26.80
CA GLU A 213 17.05 1.82 25.49
C GLU A 213 16.44 2.92 24.60
N VAL A 214 15.34 3.53 25.05
CA VAL A 214 14.72 4.67 24.37
C VAL A 214 15.40 5.96 24.83
N SER A 215 16.24 6.54 23.96
CA SER A 215 17.02 7.75 24.23
C SER A 215 16.16 8.93 24.75
N ALA A 216 14.92 9.08 24.28
CA ALA A 216 13.99 10.09 24.79
C ALA A 216 13.66 9.92 26.29
N ASN A 217 13.44 8.69 26.77
CA ASN A 217 13.16 8.43 28.19
C ASN A 217 14.36 8.83 29.08
N GLN A 218 15.57 8.57 28.61
CA GLN A 218 16.80 8.96 29.29
C GLN A 218 16.96 10.49 29.32
N GLN A 219 16.76 11.17 28.19
CA GLN A 219 16.80 12.62 28.10
C GLN A 219 15.75 13.29 29.01
N LEU A 220 14.53 12.74 29.07
CA LEU A 220 13.48 13.17 29.99
C LEU A 220 13.96 13.11 31.45
N LEU A 221 14.57 11.99 31.87
CA LEU A 221 15.06 11.81 33.24
C LEU A 221 16.15 12.83 33.60
N ILE A 222 17.12 13.03 32.71
CA ILE A 222 18.21 13.99 32.96
C ILE A 222 17.64 15.42 33.05
N SER A 223 16.77 15.82 32.12
CA SER A 223 16.12 17.14 32.14
C SER A 223 15.20 17.35 33.34
N ALA A 224 14.50 16.32 33.81
CA ALA A 224 13.70 16.36 35.03
C ALA A 224 14.57 16.58 36.28
N LEU A 225 15.73 15.91 36.37
CA LEU A 225 16.68 16.09 37.47
C LEU A 225 17.39 17.45 37.43
N LEU A 226 17.74 17.95 36.24
CA LEU A 226 18.24 19.32 36.04
C LEU A 226 17.21 20.38 36.48
N SER A 227 15.94 20.19 36.12
CA SER A 227 14.83 21.06 36.54
C SER A 227 14.58 21.01 38.05
N ALA A 228 14.70 19.82 38.66
CA ALA A 228 14.68 19.62 40.11
C ALA A 228 15.92 20.17 40.83
N LYS A 229 16.95 20.60 40.09
CA LYS A 229 18.27 21.05 40.59
C LYS A 229 19.08 19.95 41.30
N ASP A 230 18.71 18.69 41.09
CA ASP A 230 19.47 17.51 41.54
C ASP A 230 20.60 17.23 40.55
N TYR A 231 21.58 18.13 40.52
CA TYR A 231 22.70 18.06 39.58
C TYR A 231 23.57 16.79 39.71
N PRO A 232 23.84 16.25 40.92
CA PRO A 232 24.56 14.98 41.06
C PRO A 232 23.79 13.80 40.44
N ALA A 233 22.48 13.69 40.67
CA ALA A 233 21.70 12.63 40.04
C ALA A 233 21.53 12.83 38.52
N ALA A 234 21.44 14.08 38.05
CA ALA A 234 21.43 14.39 36.62
C ALA A 234 22.75 13.96 35.93
N GLU A 235 23.90 14.18 36.57
CA GLU A 235 25.20 13.73 36.05
C GLU A 235 25.31 12.20 36.02
N GLN A 236 24.78 11.51 37.04
CA GLN A 236 24.73 10.05 37.07
C GLN A 236 23.82 9.51 35.96
N ALA A 237 22.56 9.95 35.89
CA ALA A 237 21.60 9.50 34.88
C ALA A 237 22.09 9.75 33.44
N ALA A 238 22.80 10.86 33.21
CA ALA A 238 23.41 11.14 31.90
C ALA A 238 24.61 10.24 31.61
N SER A 239 25.35 9.81 32.64
CA SER A 239 26.43 8.83 32.50
C SER A 239 25.90 7.42 32.25
N ASP A 240 24.80 7.05 32.90
CA ASP A 240 24.10 5.77 32.68
C ASP A 240 23.54 5.71 31.25
N ALA A 241 22.93 6.79 30.76
CA ALA A 241 22.44 6.91 29.39
C ALA A 241 23.57 6.77 28.34
N LEU A 242 24.74 7.38 28.61
CA LEU A 242 25.93 7.28 27.74
C LEU A 242 26.58 5.89 27.78
N ALA A 243 26.36 5.10 28.83
CA ALA A 243 26.77 3.69 28.87
C ALA A 243 25.84 2.78 28.04
N VAL A 244 24.64 3.25 27.66
CA VAL A 244 23.71 2.55 26.76
C VAL A 244 23.98 2.91 25.30
N ASP A 245 24.11 4.20 24.97
CA ASP A 245 24.45 4.67 23.61
C ASP A 245 25.13 6.05 23.61
N ASP A 246 26.45 6.06 23.44
CA ASP A 246 27.28 7.27 23.49
C ASP A 246 27.18 8.16 22.22
N ARG A 247 26.49 7.68 21.18
CA ARG A 247 26.47 8.32 19.85
C ARG A 247 25.47 9.48 19.74
N HIS A 248 24.62 9.67 20.75
CA HIS A 248 23.65 10.75 20.80
C HIS A 248 24.22 11.97 21.52
N ALA A 249 24.11 13.17 20.93
CA ALA A 249 24.68 14.38 21.52
C ALA A 249 23.97 14.85 22.80
N ALA A 250 22.66 14.63 22.93
CA ALA A 250 21.86 15.20 24.01
C ALA A 250 22.30 14.77 25.43
N PRO A 251 22.58 13.48 25.74
CA PRO A 251 23.10 13.10 27.06
C PRO A 251 24.45 13.75 27.42
N TRP A 252 25.38 13.92 26.46
CA TRP A 252 26.63 14.66 26.69
C TRP A 252 26.36 16.12 27.07
N VAL A 253 25.49 16.81 26.33
CA VAL A 253 25.10 18.19 26.60
C VAL A 253 24.42 18.32 27.97
N LEU A 254 23.46 17.46 28.29
CA LEU A 254 22.74 17.55 29.56
C LEU A 254 23.66 17.22 30.75
N ARG A 255 24.65 16.32 30.57
CA ARG A 255 25.69 16.07 31.59
C ARG A 255 26.60 17.27 31.81
N SER A 256 26.96 18.01 30.76
CA SER A 256 27.81 19.20 30.91
C SER A 256 27.11 20.29 31.72
N TYR A 257 25.79 20.50 31.54
CA TYR A 257 25.01 21.39 32.39
C TYR A 257 24.99 20.93 33.86
N ALA A 258 24.80 19.63 34.11
CA ALA A 258 24.85 19.08 35.46
C ALA A 258 26.23 19.29 36.12
N ARG A 259 27.31 19.09 35.37
CA ARG A 259 28.71 19.28 35.81
C ARG A 259 29.06 20.74 36.06
N ASN A 260 28.71 21.63 35.14
CA ASN A 260 28.96 23.07 35.27
C ASN A 260 28.23 23.65 36.50
N ARG A 261 26.99 23.21 36.76
CA ARG A 261 26.23 23.59 37.97
C ARG A 261 26.83 23.05 39.29
N GLN A 262 27.74 22.09 39.23
CA GLN A 262 28.55 21.60 40.36
C GLN A 262 29.97 22.22 40.38
N GLY A 263 30.28 23.18 39.51
CA GLY A 263 31.63 23.77 39.39
C GLY A 263 32.67 22.87 38.69
N LYS A 264 32.25 21.75 38.09
CA LYS A 264 33.11 20.80 37.36
C LYS A 264 33.38 21.28 35.92
N THR A 265 33.81 22.54 35.77
CA THR A 265 33.80 23.27 34.49
C THR A 265 34.62 22.58 33.39
N GLN A 266 35.79 22.01 33.70
CA GLN A 266 36.59 21.27 32.72
C GLN A 266 35.84 20.04 32.18
N ALA A 267 35.33 19.19 33.07
CA ALA A 267 34.57 17.99 32.68
C ALA A 267 33.27 18.31 31.93
N ALA A 268 32.69 19.50 32.14
CA ALA A 268 31.60 20.01 31.32
C ALA A 268 32.06 20.40 29.91
N GLN A 269 33.19 21.11 29.78
CA GLN A 269 33.77 21.45 28.48
C GLN A 269 34.19 20.20 27.70
N ASP A 270 34.73 19.19 28.37
CA ASP A 270 35.12 17.90 27.75
C ASP A 270 33.89 17.16 27.18
N ASP A 271 32.78 17.12 27.92
CA ASP A 271 31.50 16.56 27.45
C ASP A 271 30.96 17.32 26.22
N LEU A 272 31.06 18.66 26.21
CA LEU A 272 30.60 19.50 25.08
C LEU A 272 31.49 19.33 23.84
N ASN A 273 32.81 19.24 24.02
CA ASN A 273 33.76 18.93 22.96
C ASN A 273 33.47 17.54 22.37
N ARG A 274 33.18 16.54 23.22
CA ARG A 274 32.79 15.20 22.79
C ARG A 274 31.47 15.24 22.01
N ALA A 275 30.45 15.96 22.48
CA ALA A 275 29.18 16.12 21.78
C ALA A 275 29.34 16.69 20.35
N GLN A 276 30.24 17.66 20.16
CA GLN A 276 30.55 18.22 18.83
C GLN A 276 31.36 17.28 17.92
N SER A 277 32.09 16.32 18.49
CA SER A 277 32.91 15.35 17.74
C SER A 277 32.13 14.17 17.15
N LEU A 278 30.81 14.08 17.39
CA LEU A 278 29.99 12.96 16.96
C LEU A 278 29.74 12.98 15.45
N ALA A 279 29.93 11.82 14.81
CA ALA A 279 29.66 11.65 13.38
C ALA A 279 28.14 11.54 13.10
N GLY A 280 27.69 12.11 11.98
CA GLY A 280 26.29 12.06 11.55
C GLY A 280 25.41 13.21 12.04
N LEU A 281 25.94 14.15 12.84
CA LEU A 281 25.22 15.37 13.22
C LEU A 281 24.81 16.19 11.99
N SER A 282 23.54 16.58 11.92
CA SER A 282 23.07 17.51 10.91
C SER A 282 23.66 18.91 11.09
N ALA A 283 23.66 19.71 10.02
CA ALA A 283 24.05 21.11 10.10
C ALA A 283 23.17 21.95 11.05
N ARG A 284 21.98 21.47 11.43
CA ARG A 284 21.16 22.04 12.51
C ARG A 284 21.77 21.70 13.87
N GLU A 285 21.96 20.42 14.18
CA GLU A 285 22.51 19.98 15.47
C GLU A 285 23.89 20.58 15.76
N VAL A 286 24.77 20.70 14.76
CA VAL A 286 26.08 21.37 14.92
C VAL A 286 25.95 22.85 15.31
N ARG A 287 24.87 23.54 14.89
CA ARG A 287 24.58 24.92 15.32
C ARG A 287 23.91 24.96 16.70
N ASP A 288 22.97 24.06 16.96
CA ASP A 288 22.23 24.01 18.23
C ASP A 288 23.17 23.59 19.39
N LEU A 289 24.17 22.74 19.13
CA LEU A 289 25.28 22.45 20.06
C LEU A 289 26.19 23.66 20.30
N ARG A 290 26.40 24.50 19.27
CA ARG A 290 27.22 25.71 19.37
C ARG A 290 26.49 26.86 20.08
N SER A 291 25.16 26.92 20.02
CA SER A 291 24.36 27.87 20.80
C SER A 291 24.15 27.40 22.24
N ALA A 292 24.07 26.09 22.51
CA ALA A 292 24.10 25.54 23.86
C ALA A 292 25.40 25.89 24.61
N LEU A 293 26.55 25.78 23.93
CA LEU A 293 27.87 26.21 24.46
C LEU A 293 27.90 27.66 24.98
N ALA A 294 27.05 28.54 24.46
CA ALA A 294 27.00 29.96 24.82
C ALA A 294 26.00 30.29 25.96
N GLN A 295 25.29 29.30 26.50
CA GLN A 295 24.15 29.51 27.41
C GLN A 295 24.36 28.92 28.81
N SER A 296 23.95 29.67 29.83
CA SER A 296 24.03 29.25 31.25
C SER A 296 22.87 28.35 31.71
N SER A 297 21.85 28.16 30.87
CA SER A 297 20.64 27.38 31.18
C SER A 297 20.55 26.16 30.24
N PRO A 298 20.08 25.00 30.72
CA PRO A 298 19.91 23.83 29.87
C PRO A 298 18.87 24.09 28.77
N PRO A 299 19.04 23.56 27.55
CA PRO A 299 18.04 23.64 26.50
C PRO A 299 16.76 22.89 26.91
N ALA A 300 15.60 23.39 26.49
CA ALA A 300 14.35 22.66 26.59
C ALA A 300 14.36 21.44 25.64
N LEU A 301 13.47 20.47 25.88
CA LEU A 301 13.24 19.35 24.96
C LEU A 301 11.98 19.63 24.13
N GLU A 302 12.13 19.77 22.83
CA GLU A 302 11.02 19.75 21.87
C GLU A 302 10.70 18.29 21.55
N CYS A 303 9.50 17.81 21.92
CA CYS A 303 9.09 16.43 21.72
C CYS A 303 7.81 16.35 20.89
N GLN A 304 7.73 15.33 20.03
CA GLN A 304 6.52 14.99 19.28
C GLN A 304 6.17 13.52 19.51
N GLU A 305 4.86 13.24 19.66
CA GLU A 305 4.36 11.88 19.68
C GLU A 305 4.33 11.32 18.25
N SER A 306 4.83 10.10 18.06
CA SER A 306 4.84 9.40 16.77
C SER A 306 4.36 7.95 16.95
N THR A 307 4.02 7.30 15.83
CA THR A 307 3.64 5.87 15.77
C THR A 307 4.70 4.92 16.35
N TYR A 308 5.94 5.39 16.55
CA TYR A 308 7.05 4.61 17.10
C TYR A 308 7.41 5.00 18.55
N GLY A 309 6.65 5.90 19.19
CA GLY A 309 6.93 6.51 20.50
C GLY A 309 7.24 8.01 20.41
N LEU A 310 7.69 8.62 21.50
CA LEU A 310 8.14 10.02 21.48
C LEU A 310 9.50 10.15 20.78
N THR A 311 9.59 11.12 19.87
CA THR A 311 10.86 11.61 19.33
C THR A 311 11.11 13.02 19.86
N CYS A 312 12.31 13.27 20.40
CA CYS A 312 12.67 14.53 21.04
C CYS A 312 14.00 15.09 20.51
N ALA A 313 14.07 16.42 20.42
CA ALA A 313 15.25 17.18 20.06
C ALA A 313 15.54 18.25 21.12
N LEU A 314 16.77 18.76 21.14
CA LEU A 314 17.10 19.95 21.92
C LEU A 314 16.47 21.19 21.25
N SER A 315 15.68 21.96 22.00
CA SER A 315 15.09 23.22 21.54
C SER A 315 16.18 24.29 21.43
N GLY A 316 16.41 24.75 20.20
CA GLY A 316 17.20 25.94 19.92
C GLY A 316 16.35 27.17 20.16
N ASN A 317 16.50 27.80 21.33
CA ASN A 317 15.71 28.95 21.77
C ASN A 317 15.70 30.06 20.68
N THR A 318 14.53 30.48 20.23
CA THR A 318 14.32 31.16 18.91
C THR A 318 14.67 32.66 18.88
N GLY A 319 15.83 33.02 19.44
CA GLY A 319 16.43 34.34 19.28
C GLY A 319 16.97 34.55 17.86
N ALA A 320 16.19 35.24 17.03
CA ALA A 320 16.53 35.63 15.65
C ALA A 320 16.96 34.45 14.75
N LEU A 321 15.98 33.65 14.32
CA LEU A 321 16.16 32.65 13.26
C LEU A 321 16.73 33.31 11.99
N ALA A 322 17.95 32.92 11.60
CA ALA A 322 18.35 33.00 10.20
C ALA A 322 17.35 32.15 9.38
N PRO A 323 16.85 32.63 8.23
CA PRO A 323 15.71 32.01 7.57
C PRO A 323 16.01 30.57 7.16
N VAL A 324 15.15 29.64 7.61
CA VAL A 324 15.07 28.30 7.05
C VAL A 324 14.77 28.45 5.56
N SER A 325 15.54 27.78 4.69
CA SER A 325 15.27 27.82 3.26
C SER A 325 13.89 27.22 2.99
N ASP A 326 13.12 27.82 2.08
CA ASP A 326 11.74 27.39 1.83
C ASP A 326 11.65 25.92 1.36
N LEU A 327 12.72 25.39 0.75
CA LEU A 327 12.83 23.97 0.40
C LEU A 327 12.96 23.06 1.65
N GLN A 328 13.75 23.47 2.65
CA GLN A 328 13.82 22.73 3.92
C GLN A 328 12.47 22.76 4.64
N LEU A 329 11.83 23.94 4.67
CA LEU A 329 10.47 24.10 5.21
C LEU A 329 9.46 23.20 4.49
N ALA A 330 9.53 23.10 3.16
CA ALA A 330 8.68 22.20 2.37
C ALA A 330 8.85 20.73 2.80
N TYR A 331 10.08 20.25 2.93
CA TYR A 331 10.35 18.89 3.41
C TYR A 331 9.93 18.65 4.87
N ASP A 332 10.02 19.66 5.74
CA ASP A 332 9.48 19.57 7.11
C ASP A 332 7.96 19.47 7.13
N ARG A 333 7.26 20.16 6.22
CA ARG A 333 5.81 20.04 6.04
C ARG A 333 5.38 18.70 5.43
N VAL A 334 6.13 18.16 4.46
CA VAL A 334 5.91 16.79 3.94
C VAL A 334 6.06 15.76 5.07
N ARG A 335 7.08 15.89 5.93
CA ARG A 335 7.25 15.01 7.11
C ARG A 335 6.10 15.12 8.11
N ALA A 336 5.51 16.30 8.26
CA ALA A 336 4.35 16.52 9.12
C ALA A 336 3.00 16.09 8.50
N GLY A 337 2.96 15.66 7.23
CA GLY A 337 1.72 15.37 6.50
C GLY A 337 0.92 16.61 6.07
N ASP A 338 1.50 17.81 6.24
CA ASP A 338 0.89 19.09 5.89
C ASP A 338 1.17 19.41 4.40
N ASP A 339 0.51 18.65 3.51
CA ASP A 339 0.72 18.75 2.07
C ASP A 339 0.40 20.14 1.50
N GLY A 340 -0.55 20.87 2.11
CA GLY A 340 -0.92 22.23 1.72
C GLY A 340 0.19 23.25 2.00
N ALA A 341 0.74 23.26 3.22
CA ALA A 341 1.87 24.14 3.52
C ALA A 341 3.16 23.68 2.83
N ALA A 342 3.33 22.37 2.58
CA ALA A 342 4.44 21.84 1.78
C ALA A 342 4.41 22.40 0.36
N HIS A 343 3.24 22.41 -0.30
CA HIS A 343 3.06 22.94 -1.65
C HIS A 343 3.38 24.43 -1.74
N ALA A 344 2.85 25.22 -0.80
CA ALA A 344 3.16 26.64 -0.70
C ALA A 344 4.66 26.91 -0.49
N ALA A 345 5.35 26.08 0.31
CA ALA A 345 6.78 26.19 0.56
C ALA A 345 7.64 25.74 -0.63
N PHE A 346 7.30 24.64 -1.32
CA PHE A 346 7.97 24.21 -2.56
C PHE A 346 7.88 25.31 -3.64
N ARG A 347 6.69 25.87 -3.86
CA ARG A 347 6.47 27.01 -4.78
C ARG A 347 7.31 28.23 -4.43
N LYS A 348 7.38 28.60 -3.15
CA LYS A 348 8.16 29.75 -2.67
C LYS A 348 9.66 29.51 -2.85
N ALA A 349 10.13 28.28 -2.63
CA ALA A 349 11.51 27.89 -2.92
C ALA A 349 11.81 27.99 -4.42
N ASP A 350 10.97 27.40 -5.27
CA ASP A 350 11.13 27.37 -6.72
C ASP A 350 11.15 28.76 -7.36
N ALA A 351 10.28 29.65 -6.87
CA ALA A 351 10.21 31.05 -7.31
C ALA A 351 11.42 31.89 -6.86
N ALA A 352 12.11 31.50 -5.78
CA ALA A 352 13.34 32.14 -5.32
C ALA A 352 14.59 31.61 -6.06
N THR A 353 14.66 30.29 -6.27
CA THR A 353 15.67 29.61 -7.09
C THR A 353 15.06 28.32 -7.64
N PRO A 354 15.08 28.07 -8.97
CA PRO A 354 14.49 26.87 -9.56
C PRO A 354 14.97 25.57 -8.90
N LEU A 355 14.02 24.74 -8.48
CA LEU A 355 14.29 23.53 -7.70
C LEU A 355 15.16 22.53 -8.48
N PRO A 356 16.23 21.97 -7.87
CA PRO A 356 16.98 20.85 -8.41
C PRO A 356 16.08 19.65 -8.75
N SER A 357 16.47 18.82 -9.73
CA SER A 357 15.59 17.80 -10.30
C SER A 357 14.91 16.88 -9.28
N ALA A 358 15.59 16.45 -8.21
CA ALA A 358 14.97 15.64 -7.16
C ALA A 358 13.89 16.41 -6.38
N ALA A 359 14.19 17.64 -5.97
CA ALA A 359 13.23 18.50 -5.27
C ALA A 359 12.05 18.92 -6.15
N ALA A 360 12.26 19.10 -7.46
CA ALA A 360 11.18 19.30 -8.42
C ALA A 360 10.30 18.05 -8.56
N GLN A 361 10.86 16.84 -8.48
CA GLN A 361 10.08 15.59 -8.49
C GLN A 361 9.24 15.43 -7.21
N ASP A 362 9.80 15.76 -6.05
CA ASP A 362 9.07 15.76 -4.78
C ASP A 362 7.94 16.81 -4.76
N ALA A 363 8.22 18.01 -5.27
CA ALA A 363 7.23 19.06 -5.47
C ALA A 363 6.11 18.61 -6.43
N ALA A 364 6.43 17.89 -7.51
CA ALA A 364 5.43 17.33 -8.42
C ALA A 364 4.48 16.35 -7.73
N TYR A 365 5.02 15.40 -6.95
CA TYR A 365 4.19 14.45 -6.19
C TYR A 365 3.38 15.12 -5.07
N ASN A 366 3.87 16.20 -4.46
CA ASN A 366 3.11 16.98 -3.49
C ASN A 366 2.00 17.82 -4.17
N ALA A 367 2.29 18.45 -5.31
CA ALA A 367 1.30 19.15 -6.14
C ALA A 367 0.14 18.21 -6.56
N MET A 368 0.44 16.96 -6.95
CA MET A 368 -0.59 15.94 -7.17
C MET A 368 -1.48 15.73 -5.94
N ARG A 369 -0.89 15.61 -4.73
CA ARG A 369 -1.63 15.36 -3.49
C ARG A 369 -2.57 16.51 -3.11
N VAL A 370 -2.20 17.76 -3.37
CA VAL A 370 -3.09 18.94 -3.22
C VAL A 370 -4.03 19.19 -4.42
N HIS A 371 -3.93 18.37 -5.47
CA HIS A 371 -4.74 18.38 -6.70
C HIS A 371 -4.42 19.49 -7.72
N GLU A 372 -3.22 20.04 -7.67
CA GLU A 372 -2.68 21.00 -8.65
C GLU A 372 -2.02 20.24 -9.82
N ASP A 373 -2.85 19.55 -10.61
CA ASP A 373 -2.41 18.60 -11.66
C ASP A 373 -1.54 19.27 -12.74
N ASP A 374 -1.84 20.51 -13.15
CA ASP A 374 -1.05 21.24 -14.15
C ASP A 374 0.34 21.63 -13.61
N GLU A 375 0.44 22.01 -12.32
CA GLU A 375 1.70 22.34 -11.67
C GLU A 375 2.57 21.08 -11.51
N ALA A 376 1.96 19.95 -11.15
CA ALA A 376 2.63 18.65 -11.12
C ALA A 376 3.19 18.25 -12.50
N VAL A 377 2.39 18.40 -13.57
CA VAL A 377 2.83 18.17 -14.95
C VAL A 377 3.97 19.11 -15.35
N ALA A 378 3.95 20.38 -14.92
CA ALA A 378 5.02 21.33 -15.18
C ALA A 378 6.33 20.89 -14.51
N TYR A 379 6.32 20.55 -13.22
CA TYR A 379 7.50 20.05 -12.52
C TYR A 379 8.06 18.76 -13.15
N PHE A 380 7.22 17.75 -13.41
CA PHE A 380 7.69 16.50 -14.02
C PHE A 380 8.33 16.72 -15.41
N LYS A 381 7.86 17.69 -16.20
CA LYS A 381 8.52 18.05 -17.47
C LYS A 381 9.94 18.58 -17.26
N ARG A 382 10.15 19.45 -16.25
CA ARG A 382 11.52 19.92 -15.91
C ARG A 382 12.41 18.77 -15.41
N VAL A 383 11.85 17.83 -14.66
CA VAL A 383 12.57 16.61 -14.21
C VAL A 383 13.02 15.79 -15.41
N ILE A 384 12.16 15.63 -16.43
CA ILE A 384 12.46 14.93 -17.68
C ILE A 384 13.55 15.66 -18.48
N ASP A 385 13.44 16.98 -18.66
CA ASP A 385 14.45 17.76 -19.40
C ASP A 385 15.82 17.78 -18.71
N GLY A 386 15.84 17.89 -17.38
CA GLY A 386 17.05 17.88 -16.57
C GLY A 386 17.88 16.59 -16.66
N GLN A 387 17.29 15.47 -17.11
CA GLN A 387 18.03 14.21 -17.29
C GLN A 387 19.16 14.32 -18.33
N LYS A 388 19.06 15.25 -19.29
CA LYS A 388 20.07 15.46 -20.34
C LYS A 388 21.40 16.00 -19.79
N THR A 389 21.38 16.60 -18.60
CA THR A 389 22.53 17.27 -17.96
C THR A 389 22.73 16.84 -16.50
N ALA A 390 22.08 15.75 -16.07
CA ALA A 390 22.22 15.24 -14.71
C ALA A 390 23.52 14.43 -14.55
N GLU A 391 24.27 14.69 -13.48
CA GLU A 391 25.47 13.91 -13.13
C GLU A 391 25.15 12.44 -12.82
N THR A 392 23.93 12.16 -12.38
CA THR A 392 23.37 10.82 -12.19
C THR A 392 21.95 10.81 -12.75
N PRO A 393 21.77 10.47 -14.05
CA PRO A 393 20.45 10.42 -14.66
C PRO A 393 19.64 9.21 -14.17
N MET A 394 18.32 9.33 -14.27
CA MET A 394 17.38 8.24 -14.02
C MET A 394 17.65 7.02 -14.91
N SER A 395 17.39 5.82 -14.38
CA SER A 395 17.30 4.63 -15.23
C SER A 395 16.18 4.76 -16.27
N ALA A 396 16.30 4.02 -17.39
CA ALA A 396 15.32 4.07 -18.47
C ALA A 396 13.88 3.80 -17.98
N GLN A 397 13.70 2.90 -17.00
CA GLN A 397 12.38 2.64 -16.42
C GLN A 397 11.90 3.81 -15.53
N GLN A 398 12.74 4.40 -14.68
CA GLN A 398 12.32 5.56 -13.87
C GLN A 398 11.93 6.77 -14.74
N LEU A 399 12.64 6.99 -15.85
CA LEU A 399 12.27 8.01 -16.84
C LEU A 399 10.97 7.66 -17.56
N PHE A 400 10.75 6.38 -17.89
CA PHE A 400 9.48 5.90 -18.44
C PHE A 400 8.32 6.09 -17.44
N ASP A 401 8.49 5.72 -16.18
CA ASP A 401 7.48 5.84 -15.11
C ASP A 401 7.13 7.32 -14.83
N THR A 402 8.12 8.22 -14.94
CA THR A 402 7.92 9.67 -14.86
C THR A 402 7.13 10.18 -16.07
N ARG A 403 7.50 9.77 -17.30
CA ARG A 403 6.76 10.07 -18.54
C ARG A 403 5.35 9.44 -18.57
N ARG A 404 5.13 8.31 -17.88
CA ARG A 404 3.82 7.67 -17.67
C ARG A 404 2.97 8.53 -16.73
N THR A 405 3.54 8.96 -15.61
CA THR A 405 2.88 9.86 -14.65
C THR A 405 2.40 11.14 -15.32
N VAL A 406 3.24 11.80 -16.13
CA VAL A 406 2.82 12.97 -16.96
C VAL A 406 1.63 12.62 -17.86
N GLY A 407 1.69 11.48 -18.54
CA GLY A 407 0.63 11.03 -19.45
C GLY A 407 -0.68 10.63 -18.76
N ASP A 408 -0.65 10.25 -17.48
CA ASP A 408 -1.85 9.89 -16.72
C ASP A 408 -2.49 11.08 -15.99
N VAL A 409 -1.67 11.99 -15.44
CA VAL A 409 -2.13 13.24 -14.82
C VAL A 409 -2.72 14.19 -15.88
N SER A 410 -2.06 14.35 -17.03
CA SER A 410 -2.55 15.23 -18.12
C SER A 410 -3.70 14.65 -18.96
N ARG A 411 -4.18 13.42 -18.67
CA ARG A 411 -5.28 12.81 -19.43
C ARG A 411 -6.63 13.39 -19.02
N ALA A 412 -7.01 14.48 -19.69
CA ALA A 412 -8.34 15.09 -19.59
C ALA A 412 -9.43 14.36 -20.39
N MET A 413 -9.07 13.62 -21.45
CA MET A 413 -10.00 12.83 -22.29
C MET A 413 -9.37 11.49 -22.66
N GLY A 414 -10.21 10.49 -22.95
CA GLY A 414 -9.80 9.20 -23.51
C GLY A 414 -10.86 8.62 -24.42
N LEU A 415 -10.46 7.88 -25.44
CA LEU A 415 -11.35 7.13 -26.33
C LEU A 415 -10.93 5.66 -26.29
N THR A 416 -11.87 4.75 -26.01
CA THR A 416 -11.62 3.31 -26.07
C THR A 416 -12.69 2.60 -26.89
N SER A 417 -12.25 1.84 -27.89
CA SER A 417 -13.09 0.97 -28.70
C SER A 417 -12.73 -0.48 -28.40
N THR A 418 -13.73 -1.34 -28.21
CA THR A 418 -13.55 -2.77 -27.95
C THR A 418 -14.53 -3.59 -28.78
N THR A 419 -14.01 -4.42 -29.67
CA THR A 419 -14.74 -5.50 -30.34
C THR A 419 -14.48 -6.81 -29.59
N SER A 420 -15.50 -7.63 -29.32
CA SER A 420 -15.32 -8.92 -28.65
C SER A 420 -16.28 -10.01 -29.10
N TYR A 421 -15.79 -11.26 -29.07
CA TYR A 421 -16.53 -12.48 -29.35
C TYR A 421 -16.73 -13.27 -28.05
N ARG A 422 -17.99 -13.64 -27.74
CA ARG A 422 -18.45 -14.24 -26.46
C ARG A 422 -18.12 -13.43 -25.19
N GLY A 423 -17.74 -12.15 -25.31
CA GLY A 423 -17.16 -11.37 -24.20
C GLY A 423 -18.16 -10.55 -23.36
N SER A 424 -18.51 -11.04 -22.17
CA SER A 424 -19.20 -10.26 -21.11
C SER A 424 -18.26 -9.46 -20.19
N SER A 425 -16.97 -9.77 -20.19
CA SER A 425 -16.07 -9.45 -19.07
C SER A 425 -15.41 -8.08 -19.15
N GLY A 426 -16.14 -7.08 -18.67
CA GLY A 426 -15.58 -5.82 -18.17
C GLY A 426 -16.60 -4.69 -18.18
N LEU A 427 -16.12 -3.45 -18.00
CA LEU A 427 -16.87 -2.25 -18.39
C LEU A 427 -17.20 -2.21 -19.91
N SER A 428 -16.83 -3.24 -20.70
CA SER A 428 -17.22 -3.53 -22.10
C SER A 428 -18.42 -4.47 -22.26
N GLY A 429 -18.87 -5.14 -21.19
CA GLY A 429 -20.06 -6.00 -21.23
C GLY A 429 -21.25 -5.34 -20.50
N ALA A 430 -22.43 -5.23 -21.10
CA ALA A 430 -22.88 -5.85 -22.34
C ALA A 430 -24.17 -6.58 -22.02
N PRO A 431 -25.27 -5.91 -21.61
CA PRO A 431 -26.57 -6.47 -21.91
C PRO A 431 -26.66 -6.54 -23.44
N SER A 432 -26.22 -7.68 -23.97
CA SER A 432 -26.99 -8.45 -24.94
C SER A 432 -28.47 -8.20 -24.67
N THR A 433 -29.04 -7.30 -25.47
CA THR A 433 -30.44 -6.88 -25.40
C THR A 433 -31.37 -8.06 -25.63
N ASN A 434 -30.89 -9.00 -26.46
CA ASN A 434 -31.35 -10.38 -26.49
C ASN A 434 -30.24 -11.35 -26.06
N SER A 435 -29.96 -11.42 -24.75
CA SER A 435 -29.63 -12.72 -24.14
C SER A 435 -30.94 -13.52 -24.06
N SER A 436 -31.26 -14.24 -25.13
CA SER A 436 -32.43 -15.12 -25.23
C SER A 436 -32.54 -16.03 -24.00
N SER A 437 -33.74 -16.17 -23.44
CA SER A 437 -34.03 -16.85 -22.17
C SER A 437 -34.00 -18.39 -22.25
N GLY A 438 -32.93 -18.94 -22.82
CA GLY A 438 -32.65 -20.37 -22.92
C GLY A 438 -31.17 -20.68 -22.69
N SER A 439 -30.83 -21.96 -22.51
CA SER A 439 -29.47 -22.45 -22.24
C SER A 439 -28.55 -22.47 -23.48
N GLU A 440 -28.81 -21.60 -24.44
CA GLU A 440 -28.12 -21.53 -25.74
C GLU A 440 -26.82 -20.69 -25.68
N SER A 441 -25.97 -20.83 -26.69
CA SER A 441 -24.60 -20.29 -26.66
C SER A 441 -24.57 -18.78 -26.98
N ASN A 442 -23.88 -17.99 -26.13
CA ASN A 442 -23.63 -16.54 -26.29
C ASN A 442 -22.66 -16.21 -27.47
N ASP A 443 -22.89 -16.80 -28.63
CA ASP A 443 -22.05 -16.73 -29.82
C ASP A 443 -22.37 -15.46 -30.61
N LEU A 444 -21.96 -14.33 -30.05
CA LEU A 444 -22.10 -13.00 -30.65
C LEU A 444 -20.76 -12.28 -30.78
N LEU A 445 -20.70 -11.35 -31.73
CA LEU A 445 -19.63 -10.38 -31.95
C LEU A 445 -20.23 -9.00 -31.66
N GLN A 446 -19.80 -8.38 -30.57
CA GLN A 446 -20.22 -7.03 -30.18
C GLN A 446 -19.05 -6.05 -30.32
N ASN A 447 -19.33 -4.81 -30.73
CA ASN A 447 -18.38 -3.72 -30.67
C ASN A 447 -18.94 -2.54 -29.89
N SER A 448 -18.13 -1.93 -29.03
CA SER A 448 -18.46 -0.70 -28.32
C SER A 448 -17.35 0.32 -28.43
N THR A 449 -17.73 1.59 -28.53
CA THR A 449 -16.80 2.73 -28.49
C THR A 449 -17.28 3.73 -27.45
N GLU A 450 -16.44 3.96 -26.43
CA GLU A 450 -16.67 4.88 -25.32
C GLU A 450 -15.68 6.06 -25.38
N LEU A 451 -16.22 7.28 -25.29
CA LEU A 451 -15.48 8.53 -25.13
C LEU A 451 -15.68 9.05 -23.70
N SER A 452 -14.60 9.27 -22.96
CA SER A 452 -14.65 9.84 -21.61
C SER A 452 -13.92 11.17 -21.50
N TRP A 453 -14.39 12.01 -20.57
CA TRP A 453 -13.86 13.34 -20.24
C TRP A 453 -13.83 13.56 -18.73
N ARG A 454 -12.74 14.15 -18.24
CA ARG A 454 -12.50 14.50 -16.84
C ARG A 454 -12.67 16.01 -16.62
N PRO A 455 -13.88 16.51 -16.29
CA PRO A 455 -14.12 17.93 -16.05
C PRO A 455 -13.30 18.54 -14.90
N LEU A 456 -12.80 17.71 -13.97
CA LEU A 456 -12.11 18.16 -12.75
C LEU A 456 -10.63 17.74 -12.68
N GLY A 457 -10.06 17.23 -13.78
CA GLY A 457 -8.67 16.72 -13.80
C GLY A 457 -8.51 15.30 -13.25
N TYR A 458 -7.29 14.97 -12.85
CA TYR A 458 -6.86 13.66 -12.34
C TYR A 458 -6.89 13.58 -10.81
N ARG A 459 -6.62 14.69 -10.10
CA ARG A 459 -6.81 14.91 -8.66
C ARG A 459 -6.23 13.81 -7.78
N ASN A 460 -4.93 13.54 -7.90
CA ASN A 460 -4.29 12.41 -7.19
C ASN A 460 -4.98 11.05 -7.42
N ALA A 461 -5.37 10.76 -8.66
CA ALA A 461 -6.19 9.61 -9.06
C ALA A 461 -7.61 9.53 -8.43
N ARG A 462 -8.15 10.65 -7.92
CA ARG A 462 -9.49 10.76 -7.32
C ARG A 462 -10.44 11.55 -8.22
N PHE A 463 -10.63 11.06 -9.44
CA PHE A 463 -11.32 11.77 -10.52
C PHE A 463 -12.80 11.40 -10.68
N VAL A 464 -13.52 12.31 -11.34
CA VAL A 464 -14.86 12.09 -11.91
C VAL A 464 -14.71 12.10 -13.43
N GLU A 465 -15.27 11.11 -14.12
CA GLU A 465 -15.40 11.11 -15.57
C GLU A 465 -16.87 11.18 -15.98
N LEU A 466 -17.17 12.02 -16.96
CA LEU A 466 -18.37 11.89 -17.78
C LEU A 466 -18.00 11.05 -19.00
N TYR A 467 -18.87 10.14 -19.45
CA TYR A 467 -18.64 9.34 -20.64
C TYR A 467 -19.91 9.20 -21.50
N GLY A 468 -19.69 9.17 -22.81
CA GLY A 468 -20.70 8.88 -23.82
C GLY A 468 -20.23 7.72 -24.69
N ARG A 469 -21.15 6.87 -25.11
CA ARG A 469 -20.82 5.56 -25.67
C ARG A 469 -21.87 5.04 -26.63
N ILE A 470 -21.39 4.32 -27.64
CA ILE A 470 -22.20 3.60 -28.63
C ILE A 470 -21.75 2.14 -28.65
N THR A 471 -22.69 1.21 -28.74
CA THR A 471 -22.45 -0.23 -28.85
C THR A 471 -23.38 -0.85 -29.88
N ASP A 472 -22.91 -1.91 -30.51
CA ASP A 472 -23.61 -2.67 -31.52
C ASP A 472 -23.43 -4.19 -31.27
N THR A 473 -24.28 -5.00 -31.90
CA THR A 473 -24.00 -6.43 -32.12
C THR A 473 -23.77 -6.61 -33.62
N LEU A 474 -22.51 -6.72 -34.04
CA LEU A 474 -22.09 -6.89 -35.44
C LEU A 474 -22.54 -8.23 -36.03
N TRP A 475 -22.65 -9.27 -35.20
CA TRP A 475 -23.08 -10.60 -35.61
C TRP A 475 -23.60 -11.40 -34.41
N SER A 476 -24.61 -12.24 -34.64
CA SER A 476 -25.07 -13.27 -33.71
C SER A 476 -25.22 -14.59 -34.46
N LYS A 477 -24.95 -15.71 -33.78
CA LYS A 477 -25.27 -17.06 -34.25
C LYS A 477 -26.77 -17.37 -34.21
N ASN A 478 -27.48 -16.76 -33.26
CA ASN A 478 -28.92 -16.88 -33.16
C ASN A 478 -29.56 -15.86 -34.11
N SER A 479 -30.31 -16.34 -35.11
CA SER A 479 -31.02 -15.53 -36.11
C SER A 479 -32.01 -14.54 -35.53
N ASP A 480 -32.51 -14.85 -34.33
CA ASP A 480 -33.60 -14.13 -33.68
C ASP A 480 -33.05 -13.06 -32.71
N SER A 481 -31.73 -12.86 -32.71
CA SER A 481 -31.07 -11.74 -32.04
C SER A 481 -30.99 -10.54 -32.96
N ASP A 482 -31.29 -9.35 -32.45
CA ASP A 482 -31.06 -8.10 -33.17
C ASP A 482 -29.56 -7.96 -33.50
N THR A 483 -29.25 -7.38 -34.67
CA THR A 483 -27.88 -7.08 -35.11
C THR A 483 -27.82 -5.76 -35.86
N GLY A 484 -26.63 -5.19 -36.02
CA GLY A 484 -26.43 -3.94 -36.76
C GLY A 484 -27.24 -2.78 -36.18
N ALA A 485 -28.09 -2.16 -37.01
CA ALA A 485 -28.90 -1.00 -36.62
C ALA A 485 -30.00 -1.33 -35.60
N ASP A 486 -30.45 -2.59 -35.55
CA ASP A 486 -31.51 -3.05 -34.63
C ASP A 486 -30.94 -3.42 -33.24
N ALA A 487 -29.63 -3.66 -33.16
CA ALA A 487 -28.90 -3.83 -31.90
C ALA A 487 -28.13 -2.57 -31.46
N LEU A 488 -28.26 -1.46 -32.20
CA LEU A 488 -27.47 -0.25 -31.94
C LEU A 488 -27.97 0.47 -30.68
N GLN A 489 -27.04 0.80 -29.80
CA GLN A 489 -27.34 1.10 -28.41
C GLN A 489 -26.45 2.23 -27.89
N GLY A 490 -27.01 3.15 -27.11
CA GLY A 490 -26.32 4.34 -26.61
C GLY A 490 -26.36 4.48 -25.10
N ALA A 491 -25.26 4.99 -24.52
CA ALA A 491 -25.18 5.34 -23.11
C ALA A 491 -24.53 6.70 -22.87
N LEU A 492 -25.01 7.37 -21.82
CA LEU A 492 -24.41 8.54 -21.20
C LEU A 492 -24.30 8.29 -19.70
N GLY A 493 -23.12 8.48 -19.12
CA GLY A 493 -22.90 8.17 -17.71
C GLY A 493 -21.86 9.03 -17.02
N VAL A 494 -21.84 8.89 -15.70
CA VAL A 494 -20.83 9.42 -14.81
C VAL A 494 -20.18 8.27 -14.05
N ARG A 495 -18.86 8.32 -13.87
CA ARG A 495 -18.12 7.43 -12.98
C ARG A 495 -17.17 8.20 -12.07
N VAL A 496 -16.99 7.69 -10.86
CA VAL A 496 -16.17 8.30 -9.81
C VAL A 496 -15.19 7.26 -9.30
N LYS A 497 -13.90 7.61 -9.27
CA LYS A 497 -12.88 6.89 -8.49
C LYS A 497 -12.65 7.67 -7.18
N PRO A 498 -13.22 7.24 -6.03
CA PRO A 498 -13.19 8.04 -4.79
C PRO A 498 -11.87 7.97 -4.03
N PHE A 499 -11.05 6.94 -4.26
CA PHE A 499 -9.81 6.64 -3.52
C PHE A 499 -8.60 6.62 -4.44
N SER A 500 -7.45 7.13 -3.98
CA SER A 500 -6.18 7.08 -4.72
C SER A 500 -5.55 5.68 -4.66
N SER A 501 -5.53 5.08 -3.45
CA SER A 501 -4.85 3.82 -3.11
C SER A 501 -5.57 2.55 -3.53
N VAL A 502 -6.87 2.62 -3.90
CA VAL A 502 -7.67 1.45 -4.30
C VAL A 502 -8.42 1.77 -5.59
N ASN A 503 -8.30 0.90 -6.59
CA ASN A 503 -8.97 1.04 -7.88
C ASN A 503 -10.42 0.54 -7.81
N ILE A 504 -11.24 1.18 -6.96
CA ILE A 504 -12.69 1.05 -6.96
C ILE A 504 -13.29 2.19 -7.80
N MET A 505 -14.27 1.89 -8.63
CA MET A 505 -15.06 2.87 -9.38
C MET A 505 -16.55 2.63 -9.17
N ALA A 506 -17.29 3.67 -8.78
CA ALA A 506 -18.74 3.67 -8.80
C ALA A 506 -19.23 4.41 -10.05
N ALA A 507 -20.24 3.87 -10.74
CA ALA A 507 -20.80 4.50 -11.93
C ALA A 507 -22.34 4.50 -11.94
N LEU A 508 -22.90 5.52 -12.55
CA LEU A 508 -24.31 5.62 -12.91
C LEU A 508 -24.40 6.01 -14.38
N GLU A 509 -25.13 5.24 -15.17
CA GLU A 509 -25.39 5.55 -16.58
C GLU A 509 -26.88 5.50 -16.90
N ARG A 510 -27.32 6.44 -17.74
CA ARG A 510 -28.63 6.48 -18.40
C ARG A 510 -28.42 6.20 -19.87
N THR A 511 -29.32 5.42 -20.42
CA THR A 511 -29.12 4.86 -21.74
C THR A 511 -30.37 4.94 -22.60
N PHE A 512 -30.24 4.56 -23.87
CA PHE A 512 -31.21 4.82 -24.94
C PHE A 512 -30.91 3.96 -26.19
N PRO A 513 -31.91 3.70 -27.06
CA PRO A 513 -31.70 3.01 -28.32
C PRO A 513 -31.11 3.99 -29.34
N LEU A 514 -30.52 3.45 -30.41
CA LEU A 514 -30.01 4.22 -31.54
C LEU A 514 -30.39 3.53 -32.86
N GLY A 515 -30.59 4.28 -33.93
CA GLY A 515 -31.03 3.70 -35.20
C GLY A 515 -32.48 3.18 -35.15
N SER A 516 -32.70 1.95 -35.62
CA SER A 516 -33.99 1.24 -35.63
C SER A 516 -34.22 0.36 -34.39
N SER A 517 -33.22 0.31 -33.50
CA SER A 517 -33.17 -0.46 -32.26
C SER A 517 -34.45 -0.43 -31.41
N ASN A 518 -35.01 -1.61 -31.17
CA ASN A 518 -36.23 -1.86 -30.38
C ASN A 518 -36.01 -1.87 -28.86
N VAL A 519 -34.78 -1.55 -28.45
CA VAL A 519 -34.19 -1.93 -27.17
C VAL A 519 -34.82 -1.17 -26.01
N ASP A 520 -35.57 -1.87 -25.16
CA ASP A 520 -36.36 -1.34 -24.02
C ASP A 520 -35.55 -1.33 -22.70
N GLY A 521 -35.64 -0.33 -21.79
CA GLY A 521 -34.72 -0.31 -20.60
C GLY A 521 -34.26 0.98 -19.90
N ASP A 522 -32.96 1.10 -19.60
CA ASP A 522 -32.58 1.31 -18.20
C ASP A 522 -31.55 2.39 -17.79
N TRP A 523 -31.60 2.67 -16.49
CA TRP A 523 -30.50 3.15 -15.67
C TRP A 523 -29.70 1.95 -15.14
N LEU A 524 -28.38 2.06 -15.16
CA LEU A 524 -27.50 1.06 -14.56
C LEU A 524 -26.60 1.71 -13.50
N VAL A 525 -26.67 1.17 -12.28
CA VAL A 525 -25.71 1.44 -11.20
C VAL A 525 -24.64 0.36 -11.22
N ARG A 526 -23.35 0.74 -11.17
CA ARG A 526 -22.21 -0.19 -11.18
C ARG A 526 -21.21 0.10 -10.07
N LEU A 527 -20.57 -0.96 -9.58
CA LEU A 527 -19.40 -0.90 -8.72
C LEU A 527 -18.33 -1.85 -9.26
N GLY A 528 -17.27 -1.28 -9.82
CA GLY A 528 -16.12 -2.01 -10.36
C GLY A 528 -14.90 -1.95 -9.43
N TYR A 529 -14.09 -3.01 -9.46
CA TYR A 529 -12.82 -3.16 -8.77
C TYR A 529 -11.76 -3.71 -9.74
N GLY A 530 -10.57 -3.12 -9.73
CA GLY A 530 -9.41 -3.60 -10.47
C GLY A 530 -8.19 -3.83 -9.57
N SER A 531 -7.41 -4.87 -9.86
CA SER A 531 -6.09 -5.09 -9.25
C SER A 531 -5.13 -5.67 -10.28
N SER A 532 -3.96 -5.06 -10.43
CA SER A 532 -3.06 -5.37 -11.54
C SER A 532 -1.60 -5.14 -11.21
N ILE A 533 -0.76 -6.01 -11.77
CA ILE A 533 0.70 -6.04 -11.62
C ILE A 533 1.27 -6.22 -13.02
N GLY A 534 2.24 -5.37 -13.41
CA GLY A 534 3.00 -5.56 -14.65
C GLY A 534 2.16 -5.51 -15.95
N THR A 535 1.02 -4.81 -15.96
CA THR A 535 0.20 -4.63 -17.17
C THR A 535 0.64 -3.45 -18.04
N ASP A 536 1.55 -2.62 -17.54
CA ASP A 536 2.21 -1.57 -18.31
C ASP A 536 3.52 -2.09 -18.95
N LEU A 537 4.00 -1.37 -19.95
CA LEU A 537 5.23 -1.69 -20.68
C LEU A 537 6.47 -1.52 -19.79
N ARG A 538 7.32 -2.55 -19.75
CA ARG A 538 8.70 -2.44 -19.23
C ARG A 538 9.67 -2.09 -20.35
N VAL A 539 10.60 -1.20 -20.07
CA VAL A 539 11.67 -0.79 -20.98
C VAL A 539 13.07 -1.24 -20.52
N ASP A 540 13.16 -1.90 -19.37
CA ASP A 540 14.40 -2.40 -18.76
C ASP A 540 14.60 -3.92 -18.91
N VAL A 541 13.53 -4.71 -18.94
CA VAL A 541 13.57 -6.18 -18.99
C VAL A 541 12.82 -6.76 -20.21
N PRO A 542 13.28 -7.88 -20.79
CA PRO A 542 12.61 -8.52 -21.92
C PRO A 542 11.39 -9.37 -21.52
N SER A 543 11.22 -9.68 -20.23
CA SER A 543 10.02 -10.34 -19.71
C SER A 543 9.77 -10.06 -18.23
N TRP A 544 8.50 -10.00 -17.83
CA TRP A 544 8.08 -9.68 -16.46
C TRP A 544 6.80 -10.41 -16.07
N TRP A 545 6.57 -10.59 -14.76
CA TRP A 545 5.31 -11.15 -14.25
C TRP A 545 4.16 -10.16 -14.48
N THR A 546 3.02 -10.68 -14.97
CA THR A 546 1.83 -9.88 -15.22
C THR A 546 0.61 -10.59 -14.64
N SER A 547 -0.21 -9.85 -13.91
CA SER A 547 -1.50 -10.28 -13.39
C SER A 547 -2.50 -9.15 -13.57
N GLN A 548 -3.70 -9.45 -14.03
CA GLN A 548 -4.82 -8.50 -14.05
C GLN A 548 -6.10 -9.19 -13.55
N LEU A 549 -6.65 -8.66 -12.47
CA LEU A 549 -7.95 -9.01 -11.90
C LEU A 549 -8.90 -7.86 -12.13
N TYR A 550 -10.05 -8.18 -12.70
CA TYR A 550 -11.22 -7.33 -12.80
C TYR A 550 -12.41 -7.99 -12.10
N ALA A 551 -13.22 -7.21 -11.40
CA ALA A 551 -14.54 -7.62 -10.94
C ALA A 551 -15.50 -6.42 -10.94
N GLU A 552 -16.74 -6.59 -11.39
CA GLU A 552 -17.78 -5.57 -11.30
C GLU A 552 -19.12 -6.21 -10.96
N VAL A 553 -19.93 -5.48 -10.19
CA VAL A 553 -21.33 -5.80 -9.90
C VAL A 553 -22.20 -4.64 -10.38
N GLY A 554 -23.35 -4.96 -10.98
CA GLY A 554 -24.26 -3.95 -11.52
C GLY A 554 -25.74 -4.29 -11.31
N HIS A 555 -26.56 -3.24 -11.21
CA HIS A 555 -28.00 -3.32 -11.02
C HIS A 555 -28.74 -2.42 -12.02
N TYR A 556 -29.55 -3.06 -12.87
CA TYR A 556 -30.52 -2.47 -13.78
C TYR A 556 -31.81 -2.15 -13.02
N ILE A 557 -32.21 -0.88 -12.97
CA ILE A 557 -33.28 -0.41 -12.07
C ILE A 557 -34.66 -0.83 -12.58
N ASN A 558 -34.98 -0.54 -13.84
CA ASN A 558 -36.28 -0.78 -14.46
C ASN A 558 -36.49 -2.27 -14.76
N ASP A 559 -35.47 -2.96 -15.26
CA ASP A 559 -35.46 -4.41 -15.50
C ASP A 559 -35.34 -5.20 -14.18
N SER A 560 -34.87 -4.57 -13.09
CA SER A 560 -34.57 -5.21 -11.79
C SER A 560 -33.65 -6.43 -11.93
N ARG A 561 -32.65 -6.32 -12.81
CA ARG A 561 -31.65 -7.35 -13.13
C ARG A 561 -30.33 -7.01 -12.46
N ASN A 562 -29.77 -7.98 -11.75
CA ASN A 562 -28.47 -7.88 -11.11
C ASN A 562 -27.49 -8.75 -11.90
N TYR A 563 -26.30 -8.23 -12.17
CA TYR A 563 -25.20 -9.02 -12.73
C TYR A 563 -23.92 -8.85 -11.91
N PHE A 564 -23.04 -9.82 -12.03
CA PHE A 564 -21.64 -9.72 -11.61
C PHE A 564 -20.76 -10.35 -12.68
N ASN A 565 -19.65 -9.72 -13.03
CA ASN A 565 -18.65 -10.29 -13.93
C ASN A 565 -17.25 -10.14 -13.32
N SER A 566 -16.40 -11.15 -13.50
CA SER A 566 -15.03 -11.13 -13.01
C SER A 566 -14.12 -11.93 -13.93
N GLU A 567 -12.92 -11.41 -14.15
CA GLU A 567 -11.88 -12.07 -14.93
C GLU A 567 -10.51 -11.83 -14.28
N TRP A 568 -9.78 -12.92 -14.03
CA TRP A 568 -8.43 -12.90 -13.51
C TRP A 568 -7.48 -13.62 -14.48
N GLN A 569 -6.51 -12.89 -15.00
CA GLN A 569 -5.45 -13.43 -15.85
C GLN A 569 -4.11 -13.37 -15.11
N VAL A 570 -3.32 -14.44 -15.17
CA VAL A 570 -1.98 -14.52 -14.57
C VAL A 570 -1.01 -15.18 -15.55
N GLY A 571 0.15 -14.58 -15.75
CA GLY A 571 1.16 -15.12 -16.66
C GLY A 571 2.41 -14.27 -16.72
N ARG A 572 3.12 -14.36 -17.84
CA ARG A 572 4.37 -13.63 -18.05
C ARG A 572 4.29 -12.83 -19.35
N SER A 573 4.50 -11.52 -19.26
CA SER A 573 4.65 -10.66 -20.43
C SER A 573 6.06 -10.78 -20.99
N TYR A 574 6.19 -10.74 -22.32
CA TYR A 574 7.46 -10.74 -23.05
C TYR A 574 7.45 -9.63 -24.11
N ALA A 575 8.53 -8.86 -24.19
CA ALA A 575 8.72 -7.86 -25.23
C ALA A 575 9.15 -8.54 -26.55
N ILE A 576 8.29 -8.47 -27.57
CA ILE A 576 8.50 -9.12 -28.87
C ILE A 576 9.59 -8.36 -29.62
N GLY A 577 10.74 -9.00 -29.83
CA GLY A 577 11.94 -8.35 -30.36
C GLY A 577 12.92 -7.84 -29.29
N GLY A 578 12.64 -8.07 -28.00
CA GLY A 578 13.53 -7.77 -26.89
C GLY A 578 13.22 -6.47 -26.13
N THR A 579 14.06 -6.15 -25.15
CA THR A 579 13.92 -5.01 -24.24
C THR A 579 13.69 -3.69 -25.00
N GLY A 580 12.71 -2.91 -24.56
CA GLY A 580 12.35 -1.63 -25.18
C GLY A 580 11.43 -1.74 -26.41
N SER A 581 11.07 -2.96 -26.86
CA SER A 581 10.05 -3.12 -27.91
C SER A 581 8.68 -2.62 -27.45
N ARG A 582 7.96 -1.96 -28.36
CA ARG A 582 6.56 -1.54 -28.14
C ARG A 582 5.55 -2.67 -28.33
N TRP A 583 5.98 -3.85 -28.78
CA TRP A 583 5.16 -5.05 -28.93
C TRP A 583 5.35 -5.97 -27.73
N VAL A 584 4.25 -6.41 -27.11
CA VAL A 584 4.25 -7.30 -25.93
C VAL A 584 3.31 -8.48 -26.18
N THR A 585 3.77 -9.71 -25.90
CA THR A 585 2.90 -10.90 -25.78
C THR A 585 2.75 -11.29 -24.31
N PHE A 586 1.53 -11.60 -23.89
CA PHE A 586 1.17 -12.01 -22.54
C PHE A 586 0.42 -13.35 -22.56
N PRO A 587 1.13 -14.48 -22.72
CA PRO A 587 0.58 -15.80 -22.43
C PRO A 587 0.22 -15.91 -20.94
N HIS A 588 -0.99 -16.38 -20.66
CA HIS A 588 -1.57 -16.41 -19.32
C HIS A 588 -2.51 -17.61 -19.11
N VAL A 589 -2.70 -18.01 -17.86
CA VAL A 589 -3.92 -18.69 -17.41
C VAL A 589 -5.00 -17.66 -17.12
N VAL A 590 -6.26 -17.99 -17.37
CA VAL A 590 -7.42 -17.14 -17.06
C VAL A 590 -8.43 -17.91 -16.23
N ALA A 591 -9.02 -17.25 -15.24
CA ALA A 591 -10.24 -17.68 -14.55
C ALA A 591 -11.29 -16.58 -14.71
N ALA A 592 -12.54 -16.96 -14.97
CA ALA A 592 -13.66 -16.03 -15.11
C ALA A 592 -14.91 -16.55 -14.40
N ILE A 593 -15.70 -15.63 -13.85
CA ILE A 593 -16.97 -15.89 -13.16
C ILE A 593 -17.96 -14.83 -13.61
N ASP A 594 -19.13 -15.26 -14.07
CA ASP A 594 -20.23 -14.41 -14.54
C ASP A 594 -21.53 -14.85 -13.87
N TYR A 595 -22.33 -13.89 -13.39
CA TYR A 595 -23.64 -14.10 -12.78
C TYR A 595 -24.68 -13.16 -13.38
N ASP A 596 -25.89 -13.66 -13.62
CA ASP A 596 -27.05 -12.86 -14.02
C ASP A 596 -28.34 -13.34 -13.32
N SER A 597 -29.09 -12.42 -12.70
CA SER A 597 -30.32 -12.77 -11.99
C SER A 597 -31.53 -13.07 -12.89
N LYS A 598 -31.55 -12.60 -14.15
CA LYS A 598 -32.67 -12.84 -15.09
C LYS A 598 -32.58 -14.17 -15.81
N MET A 599 -31.38 -14.77 -15.90
CA MET A 599 -31.18 -16.07 -16.55
C MET A 599 -31.80 -17.24 -15.77
N LYS A 600 -32.26 -17.04 -14.52
CA LYS A 600 -32.84 -18.06 -13.63
C LYS A 600 -34.23 -18.59 -14.03
N SER A 601 -34.77 -18.21 -15.19
CA SER A 601 -36.12 -18.59 -15.64
C SER A 601 -36.16 -18.84 -17.14
N GLY A 602 -35.96 -20.09 -17.57
CA GLY A 602 -36.19 -20.49 -18.96
C GLY A 602 -37.68 -20.54 -19.29
N SER A 603 -38.08 -20.03 -20.46
CA SER A 603 -39.49 -20.04 -20.92
C SER A 603 -40.08 -21.44 -21.10
N ASN A 604 -39.21 -22.45 -21.27
CA ASN A 604 -39.58 -23.86 -21.44
C ASN A 604 -39.57 -24.67 -20.13
N GLY A 605 -39.34 -24.05 -18.97
CA GLY A 605 -39.33 -24.71 -17.65
C GLY A 605 -37.99 -25.28 -17.19
N ASP A 606 -36.93 -25.14 -17.99
CA ASP A 606 -35.56 -25.47 -17.54
C ASP A 606 -35.06 -24.47 -16.48
N PHE A 607 -34.53 -25.02 -15.39
CA PHE A 607 -33.90 -24.25 -14.32
C PHE A 607 -32.43 -23.98 -14.64
N SER A 608 -32.10 -22.71 -14.87
CA SER A 608 -30.72 -22.23 -14.97
C SER A 608 -30.24 -21.64 -13.63
N SER A 609 -28.94 -21.77 -13.35
CA SER A 609 -28.32 -21.22 -12.15
C SER A 609 -28.21 -19.69 -12.15
N GLY A 610 -28.12 -19.05 -13.31
CA GLY A 610 -27.67 -17.65 -13.44
C GLY A 610 -26.16 -17.46 -13.22
N ASP A 611 -25.53 -18.32 -12.41
CA ASP A 611 -24.08 -18.43 -12.27
C ASP A 611 -23.42 -19.21 -13.43
N ALA A 612 -22.23 -18.80 -13.83
CA ALA A 612 -21.34 -19.48 -14.76
C ALA A 612 -19.87 -19.24 -14.39
N GLY A 613 -18.99 -20.24 -14.51
CA GLY A 613 -17.58 -20.08 -14.18
C GLY A 613 -16.67 -20.99 -14.99
N GLY A 614 -15.52 -20.46 -15.42
CA GLY A 614 -14.60 -21.13 -16.34
C GLY A 614 -13.14 -20.82 -16.06
N ILE A 615 -12.26 -21.76 -16.42
CA ILE A 615 -10.80 -21.64 -16.33
C ILE A 615 -10.18 -22.01 -17.67
N GLY A 616 -9.08 -21.36 -18.05
CA GLY A 616 -8.54 -21.46 -19.39
C GLY A 616 -7.11 -20.98 -19.53
N VAL A 617 -6.67 -20.92 -20.79
CA VAL A 617 -5.41 -20.32 -21.21
C VAL A 617 -5.67 -19.31 -22.30
N GLY A 618 -4.82 -18.29 -22.40
CA GLY A 618 -4.94 -17.26 -23.41
C GLY A 618 -3.63 -16.54 -23.67
N ASN A 619 -3.68 -15.62 -24.64
CA ASN A 619 -2.57 -14.77 -24.99
C ASN A 619 -3.12 -13.39 -25.42
N ASN A 620 -2.55 -12.31 -24.87
CA ASN A 620 -2.76 -10.96 -25.39
C ASN A 620 -1.51 -10.53 -26.17
N VAL A 621 -1.71 -9.94 -27.36
CA VAL A 621 -0.67 -9.25 -28.12
C VAL A 621 -1.01 -7.76 -28.13
N ARG A 622 -0.14 -6.94 -27.53
CA ARG A 622 -0.32 -5.49 -27.42
C ARG A 622 0.75 -4.72 -28.18
N TYR A 623 0.35 -3.70 -28.93
CA TYR A 623 1.24 -2.69 -29.51
C TYR A 623 0.97 -1.33 -28.86
N TRP A 624 2.00 -0.73 -28.27
CA TRP A 624 1.95 0.58 -27.61
C TRP A 624 2.38 1.71 -28.55
N PHE A 625 1.71 2.87 -28.50
CA PHE A 625 2.02 4.04 -29.32
C PHE A 625 1.63 5.38 -28.64
N ARG A 626 1.74 6.50 -29.39
CA ARG A 626 1.43 7.88 -28.93
C ARG A 626 2.27 8.36 -27.74
N GLU A 627 3.55 8.01 -27.75
CA GLU A 627 4.56 8.63 -26.88
C GLU A 627 5.10 9.93 -27.49
N ASP A 628 5.62 10.81 -26.65
CA ASP A 628 6.38 12.01 -27.04
C ASP A 628 7.49 12.29 -26.01
N ALA A 629 8.23 13.40 -26.14
CA ALA A 629 9.34 13.71 -25.24
C ALA A 629 8.97 13.67 -23.74
N TYR A 630 7.73 14.03 -23.40
CA TYR A 630 7.26 14.12 -22.02
C TYR A 630 6.31 12.99 -21.61
N ASN A 631 5.68 12.31 -22.58
CA ASN A 631 4.68 11.28 -22.35
C ASN A 631 5.20 9.90 -22.77
N ALA A 632 5.01 8.89 -21.92
CA ALA A 632 5.17 7.49 -22.28
C ALA A 632 4.06 7.08 -23.28
N PRO A 633 4.09 5.88 -23.89
CA PRO A 633 3.03 5.42 -24.78
C PRO A 633 1.65 5.46 -24.12
N ARG A 634 0.83 6.47 -24.44
CA ARG A 634 -0.49 6.71 -23.83
C ARG A 634 -1.59 5.81 -24.40
N SER A 635 -1.34 5.25 -25.58
CA SER A 635 -2.32 4.55 -26.41
C SER A 635 -1.80 3.17 -26.79
N TYR A 636 -2.70 2.23 -27.08
CA TYR A 636 -2.33 0.89 -27.54
C TYR A 636 -3.45 0.21 -28.32
N VAL A 637 -3.07 -0.81 -29.08
CA VAL A 637 -3.98 -1.84 -29.61
C VAL A 637 -3.65 -3.15 -28.91
N ASP A 638 -4.65 -3.81 -28.34
CA ASP A 638 -4.53 -5.09 -27.63
C ASP A 638 -5.46 -6.13 -28.29
N PHE A 639 -4.91 -7.26 -28.72
CA PHE A 639 -5.68 -8.41 -29.19
C PHE A 639 -5.52 -9.58 -28.20
N SER A 640 -6.60 -9.94 -27.52
CA SER A 640 -6.69 -11.10 -26.63
C SER A 640 -7.38 -12.26 -27.36
N LEU A 641 -6.79 -13.45 -27.27
CA LEU A 641 -7.43 -14.71 -27.65
C LEU A 641 -7.28 -15.71 -26.50
N GLN A 642 -8.39 -16.29 -26.06
CA GLN A 642 -8.46 -17.20 -24.93
C GLN A 642 -9.33 -18.43 -25.25
N TYR A 643 -9.01 -19.57 -24.65
CA TYR A 643 -9.89 -20.73 -24.60
C TYR A 643 -10.16 -21.12 -23.15
N ARG A 644 -11.44 -21.20 -22.77
CA ARG A 644 -11.88 -21.55 -21.41
C ARG A 644 -12.65 -22.87 -21.42
N ALA A 645 -12.42 -23.70 -20.41
CA ALA A 645 -13.25 -24.84 -20.04
C ALA A 645 -14.19 -24.44 -18.89
N ARG A 646 -15.45 -24.88 -18.95
CA ARG A 646 -16.44 -24.65 -17.88
C ARG A 646 -16.05 -25.45 -16.64
N VAL A 647 -16.01 -24.77 -15.50
CA VAL A 647 -15.83 -25.37 -14.16
C VAL A 647 -17.19 -25.58 -13.48
N PHE A 648 -18.10 -24.61 -13.60
CA PHE A 648 -19.46 -24.70 -13.03
C PHE A 648 -20.46 -23.85 -13.81
N GLY A 649 -21.75 -24.04 -13.51
CA GLY A 649 -22.83 -23.20 -14.03
C GLY A 649 -23.09 -23.38 -15.52
N GLU A 650 -23.37 -22.29 -16.23
CA GLU A 650 -23.85 -22.32 -17.62
C GLU A 650 -22.75 -22.37 -18.70
N ASP A 651 -23.13 -22.77 -19.90
CA ASP A 651 -22.21 -23.02 -21.02
C ASP A 651 -21.60 -21.75 -21.64
N ARG A 652 -22.06 -20.55 -21.26
CA ARG A 652 -21.35 -19.28 -21.61
C ARG A 652 -19.93 -19.20 -21.06
N ALA A 653 -19.58 -20.00 -20.05
CA ALA A 653 -18.24 -20.02 -19.44
C ALA A 653 -17.18 -20.85 -20.21
N LYS A 654 -17.54 -21.50 -21.33
CA LYS A 654 -16.59 -22.29 -22.14
C LYS A 654 -16.46 -21.82 -23.59
N GLY A 655 -15.39 -22.27 -24.24
CA GLY A 655 -15.11 -22.04 -25.66
C GLY A 655 -14.05 -20.97 -25.90
N VAL A 656 -14.05 -20.41 -27.11
CA VAL A 656 -13.11 -19.38 -27.55
C VAL A 656 -13.67 -18.00 -27.24
N PHE A 657 -12.86 -17.15 -26.60
CA PHE A 657 -13.14 -15.75 -26.34
C PHE A 657 -12.10 -14.93 -27.07
N ALA A 658 -12.52 -13.91 -27.81
CA ALA A 658 -11.61 -13.00 -28.50
C ALA A 658 -11.96 -11.55 -28.19
N ARG A 659 -10.97 -10.67 -28.10
CA ARG A 659 -11.15 -9.24 -27.85
C ARG A 659 -10.10 -8.44 -28.63
N LEU A 660 -10.53 -7.41 -29.33
CA LEU A 660 -9.67 -6.36 -29.89
C LEU A 660 -10.03 -5.05 -29.19
N THR A 661 -9.08 -4.45 -28.48
CA THR A 661 -9.26 -3.17 -27.80
C THR A 661 -8.27 -2.13 -28.34
N TYR A 662 -8.80 -1.02 -28.85
CA TYR A 662 -8.06 0.19 -29.22
C TYR A 662 -8.29 1.24 -28.13
N SER A 663 -7.22 1.77 -27.52
CA SER A 663 -7.28 2.84 -26.52
C SER A 663 -6.39 4.01 -26.95
N TYR A 664 -6.90 5.24 -26.83
CA TYR A 664 -6.25 6.48 -27.27
C TYR A 664 -5.97 7.47 -26.13
#